data_AF-A0A2U3C7Y7-F1
#
_entry.id   AF-A0A2U3C7Y7-F1
#
_cell.length_a   1.000
_cell.length_b   1.000
_cell.length_c   1.000
_cell.angle_alpha   90.00
_cell.angle_beta   90.00
_cell.angle_gamma   90.00
#
_symmetry.space_group_name_H-M   'P 1'
#
loop_
_entity.id
_entity.type
_entity.pdbx_description
1 polymer ?
#
loop_
_entity_poly.entity_id
_entity_poly.type
_entity_poly.pdbx_seq_one_letter_code
_entity_poly.pdbx_strand_id
1 'polypeptide(L)'
;MWVTWRMDPGKWEHIIPLAFQVTGALDVERLRAAVDAVVRRHPALRARVSDAPEDPRLTWDGAPVAAVGVRVRAVSGERDAAITAARAPFDLTAGPLARVEVLEGPGYTVLLLTVHHIVLDGTSIPLLLDDLRRAYAGEDIGGPEDPAPLVAHAARSREAAEGDAGEPLRAFWRQALRDAPEDGLLAAPDANGSAEPVTWPLALEPETAAGVARLADALGVSRFTVAFAALFVVLRHHTGGDDLIISAPYHGRSDQALAGRVGFFVNVLPFRLRMRASDTYERVVRELRSVVRESLAHGTLPLPAILRTAGLVGPRARHTTHQVVFEYWNTASETGVDVFDFALAHEGTRCGLSMLDLTDVADYRLTVMLAEGSTGSRMLWKDPSGTVGADRIASLARDYHAVLSDMPADPRRTLADIGALLTPVTSAACPEAPDASDSTSADGGGAPCEATPSTLDAMAAVWSDVLGIDDLTPDESFFELGGHSLLAATLLGRITDRLGVELTMRDLFAHPRLGALAGVAEGRLAARIAPAAEGAAGADEDGWGPLFPASGFQESIWLAERLDPAHARYHIPLFWHVRGTLDPDALRSALALLVERHEILRTRFVDRDGRLHHEVGDAWEPEVEFAEVAESGDEARRQWLRKWSDTAATGFVPGEGRLLAAAVVGSPDGDPVLALCVHHLVLDGESVPLLVRELERCYRHAAAPGSPPPEAGGQYRDLVRAQRTGTGRARAEADLAYWQEHLRDAPAALDLPAPDVAEPSGTLSLPLAPDAAVKAEALGSRRRTTAFAVHAAALAAVLHRASGAADLTFGVPVADRAGRSAGDVLGPSLNTVVLRSRCAPETTFGDLLGAMRDEVLNAFEHRHAPFEEVVGRLRPRRRPGRAPYVDCVLNNVSMADWSADLGSARLVPLEAMHSDEAAKFGLTVTFTRGADGTRGDLAFRGDVVGAADAHALADELAAVIGRFPGLLTRTVWNSRPGAAGSGDADAAAPTDPTPSLPARSTE
;
A
#
# COMPACT_ATOMS: atom_id res chain seq x y z
N MET A 1 12.36 -3.19 0.95
CA MET A 1 11.80 -3.91 -0.22
C MET A 1 10.75 -4.93 0.20
N TRP A 2 11.08 -6.08 0.79
CA TRP A 2 10.05 -7.06 1.23
C TRP A 2 9.04 -6.47 2.23
N VAL A 3 9.54 -5.82 3.29
CA VAL A 3 8.69 -5.18 4.31
C VAL A 3 7.85 -4.05 3.72
N THR A 4 8.42 -3.23 2.82
CA THR A 4 7.71 -2.14 2.16
C THR A 4 6.60 -2.66 1.25
N TRP A 5 6.83 -3.76 0.54
CA TRP A 5 5.81 -4.45 -0.25
C TRP A 5 4.71 -5.06 0.62
N ARG A 6 5.01 -5.69 1.77
CA ARG A 6 3.95 -6.22 2.65
C ARG A 6 3.03 -5.13 3.22
N MET A 7 3.55 -3.92 3.43
CA MET A 7 2.75 -2.78 3.88
C MET A 7 1.86 -2.21 2.78
N ASP A 8 2.32 -2.28 1.53
CA ASP A 8 1.59 -1.80 0.35
C ASP A 8 2.01 -2.62 -0.90
N PRO A 9 1.31 -3.74 -1.20
CA PRO A 9 1.65 -4.58 -2.34
C PRO A 9 1.41 -3.89 -3.70
N GLY A 10 0.64 -2.80 -3.72
CA GLY A 10 0.38 -1.98 -4.90
C GLY A 10 1.49 -0.99 -5.22
N LYS A 11 2.50 -0.88 -4.36
CA LYS A 11 3.58 0.11 -4.49
C LYS A 11 4.55 -0.25 -5.62
N TRP A 12 4.89 0.74 -6.45
CA TRP A 12 5.76 0.57 -7.61
C TRP A 12 7.19 1.15 -7.43
N GLU A 13 7.51 1.73 -6.27
CA GLU A 13 8.80 2.38 -5.95
C GLU A 13 10.05 1.47 -6.04
N HIS A 14 9.87 0.17 -6.20
CA HIS A 14 10.96 -0.80 -6.34
C HIS A 14 10.93 -1.52 -7.69
N ILE A 15 10.24 -0.95 -8.67
CA ILE A 15 10.15 -1.50 -10.02
C ILE A 15 11.04 -0.65 -10.92
N ILE A 16 12.04 -1.28 -11.52
CA ILE A 16 12.93 -0.65 -12.50
C ILE A 16 12.36 -0.91 -13.90
N PRO A 17 11.86 0.13 -14.59
CA PRO A 17 11.43 0.04 -15.96
C PRO A 17 12.58 0.48 -16.88
N LEU A 18 13.04 -0.40 -17.76
CA LEU A 18 14.00 -0.09 -18.82
C LEU A 18 13.26 -0.06 -20.16
N ALA A 19 12.81 1.13 -20.55
CA ALA A 19 12.12 1.33 -21.82
C ALA A 19 13.11 1.81 -22.90
N PHE A 20 13.15 1.08 -24.01
CA PHE A 20 13.98 1.39 -25.16
C PHE A 20 13.10 1.69 -26.37
N GLN A 21 13.27 2.87 -26.95
CA GLN A 21 12.77 3.15 -28.28
C GLN A 21 13.51 2.26 -29.28
N VAL A 22 12.75 1.46 -30.02
CA VAL A 22 13.24 0.59 -31.07
C VAL A 22 13.31 1.37 -32.38
N THR A 23 14.44 1.29 -33.07
CA THR A 23 14.65 1.81 -34.42
C THR A 23 15.18 0.73 -35.34
N GLY A 24 14.69 0.66 -36.58
CA GLY A 24 15.02 -0.43 -37.51
C GLY A 24 14.13 -1.67 -37.31
N ALA A 25 14.59 -2.83 -37.78
CA ALA A 25 13.82 -4.07 -37.74
C ALA A 25 14.23 -4.93 -36.53
N LEU A 26 13.30 -5.11 -35.59
CA LEU A 26 13.46 -6.02 -34.44
C LEU A 26 12.87 -7.39 -34.79
N ASP A 27 13.68 -8.44 -34.72
CA ASP A 27 13.22 -9.83 -34.88
C ASP A 27 12.74 -10.34 -33.51
N VAL A 28 11.42 -10.43 -33.36
CA VAL A 28 10.77 -10.80 -32.10
C VAL A 28 11.02 -12.27 -31.74
N GLU A 29 11.14 -13.17 -32.70
CA GLU A 29 11.42 -14.59 -32.43
C GLU A 29 12.84 -14.77 -31.91
N ARG A 30 13.80 -14.04 -32.48
CA ARG A 30 15.16 -13.99 -31.94
C ARG A 30 15.22 -13.32 -30.58
N LEU A 31 14.46 -12.26 -30.38
CA LEU A 31 14.35 -11.62 -29.07
C LEU A 31 13.82 -12.61 -28.02
N ARG A 32 12.79 -13.41 -28.34
CA ARG A 32 12.30 -14.49 -27.46
C ARG A 32 13.40 -15.48 -27.11
N ALA A 33 14.12 -15.98 -28.09
CA ALA A 33 15.23 -16.92 -27.87
C ALA A 33 16.37 -16.29 -27.03
N ALA A 34 16.71 -15.03 -27.28
CA ALA A 34 17.74 -14.31 -26.54
C ALA A 34 17.34 -14.08 -25.09
N VAL A 35 16.08 -13.66 -24.84
CA VAL A 35 15.54 -13.49 -23.49
C VAL A 35 15.51 -14.82 -22.74
N ASP A 36 15.12 -15.91 -23.39
CA ASP A 36 15.14 -17.24 -22.77
C ASP A 36 16.55 -17.68 -22.38
N ALA A 37 17.56 -17.36 -23.20
CA ALA A 37 18.96 -17.63 -22.88
C ALA A 37 19.41 -16.80 -21.66
N VAL A 38 19.09 -15.51 -21.64
CA VAL A 38 19.43 -14.59 -20.54
C VAL A 38 18.76 -15.01 -19.22
N VAL A 39 17.46 -15.34 -19.25
CA VAL A 39 16.71 -15.80 -18.07
C VAL A 39 17.22 -17.15 -17.56
N ARG A 40 17.69 -18.03 -18.46
CA ARG A 40 18.33 -19.30 -18.09
C ARG A 40 19.68 -19.08 -17.44
N ARG A 41 20.47 -18.14 -17.94
CA ARG A 41 21.77 -17.75 -17.39
C ARG A 41 21.63 -17.10 -16.01
N HIS A 42 20.63 -16.26 -15.80
CA HIS A 42 20.42 -15.51 -14.54
C HIS A 42 19.12 -15.92 -13.80
N PRO A 43 19.17 -16.94 -12.93
CA PRO A 43 18.02 -17.40 -12.16
C PRO A 43 17.31 -16.33 -11.30
N ALA A 44 18.00 -15.26 -10.92
CA ALA A 44 17.43 -14.16 -10.14
C ALA A 44 16.20 -13.53 -10.83
N LEU A 45 16.16 -13.49 -12.17
CA LEU A 45 15.06 -12.89 -12.94
C LEU A 45 13.73 -13.67 -12.78
N ARG A 46 13.81 -14.95 -12.44
CA ARG A 46 12.66 -15.85 -12.21
C ARG A 46 12.43 -16.14 -10.72
N ALA A 47 13.07 -15.38 -9.84
CA ALA A 47 12.92 -15.56 -8.40
C ALA A 47 11.52 -15.16 -7.91
N ARG A 48 11.18 -15.64 -6.73
CA ARG A 48 10.12 -15.20 -5.82
C ARG A 48 10.70 -15.18 -4.41
N VAL A 49 10.04 -14.56 -3.44
CA VAL A 49 10.43 -14.68 -2.03
C VAL A 49 9.54 -15.72 -1.33
N SER A 50 10.17 -16.61 -0.57
CA SER A 50 9.50 -17.67 0.18
C SER A 50 8.59 -17.10 1.26
N ASP A 51 7.43 -17.72 1.45
CA ASP A 51 6.42 -17.35 2.44
C ASP A 51 6.78 -17.78 3.87
N ALA A 52 8.00 -17.44 4.30
CA ALA A 52 8.48 -17.61 5.67
C ALA A 52 8.51 -16.22 6.32
N PRO A 53 7.53 -15.86 7.17
CA PRO A 53 7.39 -14.50 7.71
C PRO A 53 8.60 -13.99 8.48
N GLU A 54 9.37 -14.90 9.09
CA GLU A 54 10.50 -14.59 9.97
C GLU A 54 11.88 -14.60 9.26
N ASP A 55 12.00 -15.27 8.10
CA ASP A 55 13.25 -15.33 7.31
C ASP A 55 12.93 -15.42 5.81
N PRO A 56 12.50 -14.31 5.17
CA PRO A 56 12.18 -14.30 3.75
C PRO A 56 13.43 -14.59 2.91
N ARG A 57 13.35 -15.56 2.00
CA ARG A 57 14.47 -15.95 1.12
C ARG A 57 14.05 -15.86 -0.33
N LEU A 58 14.94 -15.36 -1.18
CA LEU A 58 14.76 -15.49 -2.62
C LEU A 58 14.96 -16.96 -3.03
N THR A 59 13.98 -17.52 -3.72
CA THR A 59 14.05 -18.83 -4.37
C THR A 59 13.59 -18.72 -5.81
N TRP A 60 14.18 -19.52 -6.68
CA TRP A 60 13.81 -19.65 -8.08
C TRP A 60 13.45 -21.11 -8.42
N ASP A 61 13.20 -21.94 -7.43
CA ASP A 61 12.92 -23.37 -7.63
C ASP A 61 11.54 -23.56 -8.27
N GLY A 62 11.45 -24.38 -9.31
CA GLY A 62 10.20 -24.68 -10.01
C GLY A 62 9.67 -23.60 -10.96
N ALA A 63 10.29 -22.41 -11.04
CA ALA A 63 9.88 -21.35 -11.97
C ALA A 63 10.42 -21.63 -13.40
N PRO A 64 9.55 -21.81 -14.42
CA PRO A 64 10.01 -22.07 -15.79
C PRO A 64 10.56 -20.80 -16.45
N VAL A 65 11.53 -20.96 -17.36
CA VAL A 65 12.10 -19.84 -18.16
C VAL A 65 11.01 -19.06 -18.89
N ALA A 66 10.02 -19.78 -19.43
CA ALA A 66 8.89 -19.19 -20.16
C ALA A 66 8.01 -18.24 -19.32
N ALA A 67 8.11 -18.24 -17.98
CA ALA A 67 7.31 -17.35 -17.13
C ALA A 67 7.65 -15.86 -17.34
N VAL A 68 8.90 -15.53 -17.70
CA VAL A 68 9.34 -14.16 -18.00
C VAL A 68 9.09 -13.75 -19.46
N GLY A 69 8.96 -14.72 -20.36
CA GLY A 69 9.10 -14.61 -21.82
C GLY A 69 8.43 -13.39 -22.49
N VAL A 70 8.92 -13.06 -23.68
CA VAL A 70 8.57 -11.81 -24.38
C VAL A 70 7.10 -11.76 -24.80
N ARG A 71 6.37 -10.76 -24.30
CA ARG A 71 4.99 -10.46 -24.68
C ARG A 71 4.96 -9.32 -25.70
N VAL A 72 4.21 -9.47 -26.77
CA VAL A 72 3.98 -8.40 -27.75
C VAL A 72 2.58 -7.85 -27.54
N ARG A 73 2.44 -6.52 -27.44
CA ARG A 73 1.13 -5.86 -27.28
C ARG A 73 1.00 -4.71 -28.26
N ALA A 74 -0.08 -4.74 -29.05
CA ALA A 74 -0.51 -3.58 -29.80
C ALA A 74 -1.19 -2.58 -28.86
N VAL A 75 -0.79 -1.32 -28.91
CA VAL A 75 -1.30 -0.24 -28.06
C VAL A 75 -1.78 0.93 -28.91
N SER A 76 -2.92 1.52 -28.58
CA SER A 76 -3.53 2.62 -29.36
C SER A 76 -3.21 4.02 -28.80
N GLY A 77 -2.59 4.10 -27.62
CA GLY A 77 -2.31 5.34 -26.90
C GLY A 77 -0.92 5.92 -27.13
N GLU A 78 -0.67 7.07 -26.49
CA GLU A 78 0.65 7.70 -26.47
C GLU A 78 1.70 6.81 -25.77
N ARG A 79 2.95 6.89 -26.24
CA ARG A 79 4.06 6.03 -25.81
C ARG A 79 4.26 6.02 -24.30
N ASP A 80 4.30 7.19 -23.67
CA ASP A 80 4.65 7.32 -22.26
C ASP A 80 3.49 6.83 -21.35
N ALA A 81 2.25 7.02 -21.80
CA ALA A 81 1.07 6.44 -21.16
C ALA A 81 1.06 4.90 -21.25
N ALA A 82 1.42 4.34 -22.41
CA ALA A 82 1.52 2.90 -22.61
C ALA A 82 2.62 2.26 -21.73
N ILE A 83 3.79 2.91 -21.64
CA ILE A 83 4.87 2.49 -20.75
C ILE A 83 4.41 2.53 -19.28
N THR A 84 3.71 3.59 -18.87
CA THR A 84 3.20 3.74 -17.50
C THR A 84 2.17 2.67 -17.16
N ALA A 85 1.23 2.38 -18.07
CA ALA A 85 0.23 1.34 -17.88
C ALA A 85 0.85 -0.07 -17.77
N ALA A 86 2.01 -0.30 -18.40
CA ALA A 86 2.73 -1.58 -18.31
C ALA A 86 3.49 -1.78 -16.97
N ARG A 87 3.63 -0.74 -16.12
CA ARG A 87 4.32 -0.80 -14.80
C ARG A 87 3.47 -1.43 -13.68
N ALA A 88 2.70 -2.48 -13.97
CA ALA A 88 1.89 -3.14 -12.95
C ALA A 88 2.78 -3.69 -11.80
N PRO A 89 2.34 -3.61 -10.52
CA PRO A 89 3.10 -4.13 -9.37
C PRO A 89 3.47 -5.62 -9.51
N PHE A 90 4.56 -6.06 -8.87
CA PHE A 90 4.90 -7.48 -8.77
C PHE A 90 4.31 -8.08 -7.49
N ASP A 91 3.78 -9.30 -7.59
CA ASP A 91 3.59 -10.15 -6.43
C ASP A 91 4.94 -10.81 -6.08
N LEU A 92 5.51 -10.42 -4.95
CA LEU A 92 6.81 -10.92 -4.50
C LEU A 92 6.77 -12.40 -4.12
N THR A 93 5.62 -12.94 -3.72
CA THR A 93 5.47 -14.35 -3.31
C THR A 93 5.22 -15.28 -4.50
N ALA A 94 4.57 -14.79 -5.55
CA ALA A 94 4.33 -15.57 -6.76
C ALA A 94 5.53 -15.56 -7.73
N GLY A 95 6.15 -14.39 -7.94
CA GLY A 95 7.09 -14.18 -9.04
C GLY A 95 6.45 -14.41 -10.44
N PRO A 96 7.24 -14.42 -11.53
CA PRO A 96 8.64 -14.02 -11.60
C PRO A 96 8.81 -12.51 -11.40
N LEU A 97 10.01 -12.10 -10.95
CA LEU A 97 10.34 -10.70 -10.64
C LEU A 97 10.92 -9.92 -11.83
N ALA A 98 10.70 -10.40 -13.04
CA ALA A 98 11.04 -9.75 -14.30
C ALA A 98 9.95 -9.98 -15.37
N ARG A 99 9.77 -9.02 -16.26
CA ARG A 99 8.87 -9.07 -17.43
C ARG A 99 9.54 -8.41 -18.62
N VAL A 100 9.33 -8.96 -19.81
CA VAL A 100 9.79 -8.36 -21.06
C VAL A 100 8.63 -8.18 -22.02
N GLU A 101 8.47 -6.95 -22.52
CA GLU A 101 7.36 -6.57 -23.37
C GLU A 101 7.83 -5.80 -24.61
N VAL A 102 7.18 -6.03 -25.74
CA VAL A 102 7.30 -5.23 -26.97
C VAL A 102 5.97 -4.52 -27.18
N LEU A 103 5.98 -3.20 -27.02
CA LEU A 103 4.81 -2.34 -27.21
C LEU A 103 4.83 -1.78 -28.63
N GLU A 104 3.80 -2.07 -29.41
CA GLU A 104 3.65 -1.60 -30.79
C GLU A 104 2.53 -0.55 -30.85
N GLY A 105 2.91 0.71 -30.99
CA GLY A 105 1.98 1.83 -31.02
C GLY A 105 2.02 2.64 -32.31
N PRO A 106 1.20 3.69 -32.43
CA PRO A 106 1.12 4.51 -33.64
C PRO A 106 2.44 5.25 -33.89
N GLY A 107 3.29 4.70 -34.75
CA GLY A 107 4.57 5.30 -35.12
C GLY A 107 5.72 5.06 -34.13
N TYR A 108 5.56 4.15 -33.17
CA TYR A 108 6.65 3.76 -32.26
C TYR A 108 6.61 2.27 -31.92
N THR A 109 7.79 1.72 -31.66
CA THR A 109 7.97 0.42 -31.03
C THR A 109 8.85 0.60 -29.80
N VAL A 110 8.43 0.05 -28.66
CA VAL A 110 9.19 0.10 -27.40
C VAL A 110 9.47 -1.30 -26.90
N LEU A 111 10.73 -1.59 -26.63
CA LEU A 111 11.14 -2.76 -25.86
C LEU A 111 11.21 -2.35 -24.39
N LEU A 112 10.36 -2.95 -23.54
CA LEU A 112 10.25 -2.66 -22.13
C LEU A 112 10.69 -3.87 -21.30
N LEU A 113 11.81 -3.73 -20.58
CA LEU A 113 12.26 -4.69 -19.57
C LEU A 113 11.89 -4.14 -18.20
N THR A 114 10.98 -4.81 -17.49
CA THR A 114 10.51 -4.39 -16.17
C THR A 114 11.01 -5.40 -15.14
N VAL A 115 11.78 -4.96 -14.14
CA VAL A 115 12.39 -5.85 -13.14
C VAL A 115 12.20 -5.28 -11.74
N HIS A 116 11.90 -6.13 -10.75
CA HIS A 116 11.88 -5.68 -9.36
C HIS A 116 13.32 -5.49 -8.86
N HIS A 117 13.60 -4.35 -8.24
CA HIS A 117 14.93 -3.96 -7.74
C HIS A 117 15.50 -4.94 -6.69
N ILE A 118 14.71 -5.88 -6.17
CA ILE A 118 15.16 -6.88 -5.18
C ILE A 118 16.02 -7.98 -5.81
N VAL A 119 15.98 -8.14 -7.13
CA VAL A 119 16.74 -9.15 -7.89
C VAL A 119 17.77 -8.54 -8.83
N LEU A 120 17.85 -7.20 -8.91
CA LEU A 120 18.65 -6.49 -9.89
C LEU A 120 19.07 -5.11 -9.35
N ASP A 121 20.29 -4.68 -9.63
CA ASP A 121 20.79 -3.32 -9.34
C ASP A 121 21.35 -2.62 -10.60
N GLY A 122 21.74 -1.35 -10.47
CA GLY A 122 22.22 -0.53 -11.60
C GLY A 122 23.41 -1.14 -12.36
N THR A 123 24.37 -1.76 -11.66
CA THR A 123 25.53 -2.43 -12.28
C THR A 123 25.14 -3.72 -13.00
N SER A 124 24.03 -4.36 -12.61
CA SER A 124 23.52 -5.54 -13.31
C SER A 124 22.92 -5.21 -14.69
N ILE A 125 22.51 -3.97 -14.92
CA ILE A 125 21.86 -3.53 -16.17
C ILE A 125 22.77 -3.69 -17.39
N PRO A 126 24.00 -3.11 -17.43
CA PRO A 126 24.89 -3.29 -18.58
C PRO A 126 25.29 -4.76 -18.81
N LEU A 127 25.37 -5.59 -17.75
CA LEU A 127 25.62 -7.04 -17.87
C LEU A 127 24.44 -7.73 -18.56
N LEU A 128 23.22 -7.45 -18.11
CA LEU A 128 21.99 -8.01 -18.67
C LEU A 128 21.82 -7.62 -20.15
N LEU A 129 22.10 -6.36 -20.49
CA LEU A 129 21.98 -5.85 -21.85
C LEU A 129 23.08 -6.42 -22.77
N ASP A 130 24.30 -6.64 -22.27
CA ASP A 130 25.35 -7.30 -23.05
C ASP A 130 25.04 -8.77 -23.31
N ASP A 131 24.57 -9.52 -22.30
CA ASP A 131 24.16 -10.91 -22.50
C ASP A 131 22.94 -10.99 -23.45
N LEU A 132 22.00 -10.04 -23.39
CA LEU A 132 20.92 -9.93 -24.36
C LEU A 132 21.45 -9.68 -25.78
N ARG A 133 22.39 -8.74 -25.94
CA ARG A 133 23.01 -8.39 -27.22
C ARG A 133 23.74 -9.59 -27.84
N ARG A 134 24.54 -10.28 -27.04
CA ARG A 134 25.31 -11.47 -27.45
C ARG A 134 24.39 -12.64 -27.80
N ALA A 135 23.41 -12.93 -26.95
CA ALA A 135 22.43 -13.98 -27.22
C ALA A 135 21.60 -13.69 -28.48
N TYR A 136 21.20 -12.43 -28.71
CA TYR A 136 20.51 -12.03 -29.93
C TYR A 136 21.37 -12.19 -31.18
N ALA A 137 22.67 -11.92 -31.07
CA ALA A 137 23.64 -12.15 -32.16
C ALA A 137 23.87 -13.65 -32.44
N GLY A 138 23.38 -14.55 -31.59
CA GLY A 138 23.57 -16.00 -31.70
C GLY A 138 24.84 -16.51 -31.01
N GLU A 139 25.46 -15.70 -30.17
CA GLU A 139 26.61 -16.12 -29.35
C GLU A 139 26.16 -16.98 -28.17
N ASP A 140 26.99 -17.94 -27.77
CA ASP A 140 26.79 -18.67 -26.52
C ASP A 140 27.18 -17.78 -25.32
N ILE A 141 26.19 -17.43 -24.51
CA ILE A 141 26.38 -16.67 -23.27
C ILE A 141 26.62 -17.58 -22.05
N GLY A 142 26.67 -18.90 -22.24
CA GLY A 142 26.93 -19.89 -21.20
C GLY A 142 25.69 -20.35 -20.43
N GLY A 143 25.89 -21.34 -19.55
CA GLY A 143 24.83 -21.96 -18.74
C GLY A 143 24.40 -21.14 -17.52
N PRO A 144 23.48 -21.68 -16.70
CA PRO A 144 23.01 -21.04 -15.47
C PRO A 144 24.15 -20.70 -14.52
N GLU A 145 24.14 -19.48 -13.99
CA GLU A 145 25.10 -19.04 -12.99
C GLU A 145 24.94 -19.80 -11.67
N ASP A 146 26.07 -20.18 -11.05
CA ASP A 146 26.09 -20.76 -9.70
C ASP A 146 25.61 -19.74 -8.66
N PRO A 147 24.55 -20.00 -7.88
CA PRO A 147 24.05 -19.05 -6.90
C PRO A 147 24.90 -18.95 -5.63
N ALA A 148 25.87 -19.83 -5.40
CA ALA A 148 26.63 -19.87 -4.15
C ALA A 148 27.29 -18.53 -3.77
N PRO A 149 27.90 -17.75 -4.70
CA PRO A 149 28.45 -16.44 -4.35
C PRO A 149 27.40 -15.42 -3.91
N LEU A 150 26.19 -15.46 -4.49
CA LEU A 150 25.08 -14.59 -4.08
C LEU A 150 24.61 -14.94 -2.66
N VAL A 151 24.46 -16.23 -2.36
CA VAL A 151 24.11 -16.73 -1.02
C VAL A 151 25.19 -16.35 0.00
N ALA A 152 26.46 -16.52 -0.35
CA ALA A 152 27.58 -16.13 0.50
C ALA A 152 27.64 -14.62 0.74
N HIS A 153 27.35 -13.80 -0.27
CA HIS A 153 27.24 -12.34 -0.11
C HIS A 153 26.12 -11.96 0.88
N ALA A 154 24.93 -12.55 0.73
CA ALA A 154 23.80 -12.29 1.63
C ALA A 154 24.13 -12.70 3.09
N ALA A 155 24.74 -13.86 3.29
CA ALA A 155 25.17 -14.32 4.61
C ALA A 155 26.21 -13.37 5.24
N ARG A 156 27.22 -12.94 4.48
CA ARG A 156 28.23 -11.97 4.95
C ARG A 156 27.61 -10.62 5.27
N SER A 157 26.63 -10.16 4.49
CA SER A 157 25.93 -8.90 4.74
C SER A 157 25.12 -8.95 6.05
N ARG A 158 24.46 -10.09 6.32
CA ARG A 158 23.74 -10.33 7.59
C ARG A 158 24.72 -10.38 8.77
N GLU A 159 25.82 -11.12 8.64
CA GLU A 159 26.89 -11.19 9.66
C GLU A 159 27.51 -9.82 9.94
N ALA A 160 27.76 -9.01 8.91
CA ALA A 160 28.26 -7.65 9.07
C ALA A 160 27.25 -6.74 9.81
N ALA A 161 25.96 -6.93 9.59
CA ALA A 161 24.91 -6.14 10.22
C ALA A 161 24.66 -6.53 11.68
N GLU A 162 24.61 -7.84 11.96
CA GLU A 162 24.06 -8.41 13.21
C GLU A 162 25.11 -9.14 14.06
N GLY A 163 26.20 -9.62 13.46
CA GLY A 163 27.23 -10.40 14.14
C GLY A 163 28.36 -9.57 14.76
N ASP A 164 29.19 -10.24 15.55
CA ASP A 164 30.35 -9.63 16.24
C ASP A 164 31.42 -9.17 15.25
N ALA A 165 31.58 -9.89 14.14
CA ALA A 165 32.52 -9.54 13.08
C ALA A 165 32.22 -8.19 12.41
N GLY A 166 31.00 -7.68 12.56
CA GLY A 166 30.55 -6.39 12.07
C GLY A 166 30.97 -5.18 12.93
N GLU A 167 31.45 -5.37 14.17
CA GLU A 167 31.70 -4.24 15.07
C GLU A 167 32.70 -3.21 14.56
N PRO A 168 33.81 -3.57 13.88
CA PRO A 168 34.70 -2.57 13.30
C PRO A 168 34.00 -1.65 12.28
N LEU A 169 33.07 -2.21 11.49
CA LEU A 169 32.25 -1.45 10.54
C LEU A 169 31.30 -0.51 11.28
N ARG A 170 30.61 -1.03 12.30
CA ARG A 170 29.68 -0.25 13.13
C ARG A 170 30.41 0.89 13.86
N ALA A 171 31.56 0.62 14.47
CA ALA A 171 32.37 1.62 15.15
C ALA A 171 32.78 2.78 14.23
N PHE A 172 33.16 2.50 12.98
CA PHE A 172 33.43 3.53 11.97
C PHE A 172 32.20 4.40 11.71
N TRP A 173 31.05 3.79 11.42
CA TRP A 173 29.83 4.54 11.08
C TRP A 173 29.27 5.35 12.26
N ARG A 174 29.40 4.82 13.49
CA ARG A 174 29.10 5.54 14.74
C ARG A 174 29.93 6.81 14.86
N GLN A 175 31.20 6.76 14.44
CA GLN A 175 32.10 7.91 14.44
C GLN A 175 31.82 8.87 13.27
N ALA A 176 31.63 8.34 12.06
CA ALA A 176 31.47 9.13 10.83
C ALA A 176 30.20 10.01 10.86
N LEU A 177 29.12 9.50 11.47
CA LEU A 177 27.82 10.18 11.55
C LEU A 177 27.52 10.76 12.94
N ARG A 178 28.52 10.79 13.84
CA ARG A 178 28.38 11.37 15.18
C ARG A 178 27.96 12.84 15.11
N ASP A 179 26.91 13.23 15.81
CA ASP A 179 26.40 14.61 15.81
C ASP A 179 25.98 15.07 14.40
N ALA A 180 25.41 14.17 13.59
CA ALA A 180 24.91 14.53 12.25
C ALA A 180 23.89 15.69 12.33
N PRO A 181 23.91 16.61 11.33
CA PRO A 181 23.04 17.80 11.33
C PRO A 181 21.56 17.42 11.44
N GLU A 182 20.82 18.19 12.25
CA GLU A 182 19.42 17.92 12.58
C GLU A 182 18.44 18.49 11.53
N ASP A 183 18.85 19.57 10.85
CA ASP A 183 18.04 20.24 9.83
C ASP A 183 18.17 19.55 8.47
N GLY A 184 17.04 19.44 7.74
CA GLY A 184 17.01 18.88 6.40
C GLY A 184 17.71 19.78 5.37
N LEU A 185 18.49 19.18 4.47
CA LEU A 185 19.30 19.90 3.48
C LEU A 185 18.49 20.79 2.53
N LEU A 186 17.27 20.37 2.17
CA LEU A 186 16.38 21.13 1.29
C LEU A 186 15.07 21.38 2.03
N ALA A 187 14.78 22.65 2.36
CA ALA A 187 13.48 23.04 2.92
C ALA A 187 12.34 22.68 1.95
N ALA A 188 11.19 22.25 2.47
CA ALA A 188 9.98 22.08 1.67
C ALA A 188 9.56 23.44 1.07
N PRO A 189 8.92 23.49 -0.11
CA PRO A 189 8.50 24.75 -0.69
C PRO A 189 7.36 25.34 0.15
N ASP A 190 7.18 26.65 0.07
CA ASP A 190 5.99 27.32 0.58
C ASP A 190 4.73 26.70 -0.04
N ALA A 191 3.66 26.60 0.75
CA ALA A 191 2.45 25.81 0.51
C ALA A 191 1.65 26.13 -0.79
N ASN A 192 2.16 27.00 -1.67
CA ASN A 192 1.51 27.47 -2.89
C ASN A 192 2.05 26.85 -4.20
N GLY A 193 3.13 26.05 -4.16
CA GLY A 193 3.66 25.37 -5.35
C GLY A 193 2.91 24.07 -5.66
N SER A 194 2.49 23.86 -6.91
CA SER A 194 2.03 22.54 -7.36
C SER A 194 3.21 21.56 -7.33
N ALA A 195 3.13 20.56 -6.45
CA ALA A 195 4.13 19.49 -6.34
C ALA A 195 4.03 18.53 -7.54
N GLU A 196 4.59 18.94 -8.67
CA GLU A 196 4.76 18.11 -9.86
C GLU A 196 6.18 17.52 -9.90
N PRO A 197 6.34 16.23 -10.24
CA PRO A 197 7.66 15.66 -10.44
C PRO A 197 8.43 16.43 -11.51
N VAL A 198 9.66 16.83 -11.20
CA VAL A 198 10.52 17.56 -12.15
C VAL A 198 11.66 16.65 -12.59
N THR A 199 11.93 16.63 -13.88
CA THR A 199 13.14 16.03 -14.46
C THR A 199 13.80 17.08 -15.35
N TRP A 200 15.04 17.47 -15.01
CA TRP A 200 15.80 18.49 -15.73
C TRP A 200 17.08 17.89 -16.31
N PRO A 201 17.14 17.64 -17.63
CA PRO A 201 18.36 17.18 -18.28
C PRO A 201 19.34 18.34 -18.51
N LEU A 202 20.64 18.07 -18.38
CA LEU A 202 21.71 19.02 -18.68
C LEU A 202 22.86 18.28 -19.35
N ALA A 203 23.19 18.61 -20.59
CA ALA A 203 24.38 18.10 -21.25
C ALA A 203 25.63 18.80 -20.71
N LEU A 204 26.66 18.05 -20.35
CA LEU A 204 27.95 18.62 -19.96
C LEU A 204 28.79 18.87 -21.20
N GLU A 205 29.33 20.10 -21.32
CA GLU A 205 30.21 20.45 -22.42
C GLU A 205 31.48 19.56 -22.41
N PRO A 206 31.98 19.11 -23.58
CA PRO A 206 33.17 18.27 -23.67
C PRO A 206 34.41 18.87 -22.98
N GLU A 207 34.58 20.20 -23.04
CA GLU A 207 35.71 20.88 -22.38
C GLU A 207 35.58 20.87 -20.85
N THR A 208 34.36 21.02 -20.32
CA THR A 208 34.08 20.87 -18.88
C THR A 208 34.39 19.44 -18.42
N ALA A 209 33.91 18.43 -19.15
CA ALA A 209 34.20 17.03 -18.84
C ALA A 209 35.71 16.72 -18.89
N ALA A 210 36.43 17.24 -19.89
CA ALA A 210 37.87 17.11 -20.00
C ALA A 210 38.61 17.86 -18.86
N GLY A 211 38.13 19.03 -18.46
CA GLY A 211 38.63 19.80 -17.33
C GLY A 211 38.51 19.02 -16.01
N VAL A 212 37.34 18.43 -15.76
CA VAL A 212 37.10 17.54 -14.61
C VAL A 212 38.08 16.37 -14.60
N ALA A 213 38.30 15.72 -15.76
CA ALA A 213 39.28 14.64 -15.87
C ALA A 213 40.72 15.11 -15.55
N ARG A 214 41.15 16.24 -16.11
CA ARG A 214 42.49 16.82 -15.83
C ARG A 214 42.67 17.16 -14.35
N LEU A 215 41.66 17.74 -13.71
CA LEU A 215 41.70 18.07 -12.29
C LEU A 215 41.74 16.79 -11.43
N ALA A 216 40.94 15.79 -11.79
CA ALA A 216 40.95 14.49 -11.12
C ALA A 216 42.34 13.85 -11.18
N ASP A 217 42.97 13.83 -12.35
CA ASP A 217 44.34 13.32 -12.55
C ASP A 217 45.37 14.12 -11.74
N ALA A 218 45.30 15.45 -11.78
CA ALA A 218 46.22 16.33 -11.06
C ALA A 218 46.16 16.16 -9.53
N LEU A 219 44.98 15.88 -8.98
CA LEU A 219 44.76 15.65 -7.55
C LEU A 219 44.84 14.18 -7.15
N GLY A 220 45.00 13.27 -8.12
CA GLY A 220 45.02 11.83 -7.91
C GLY A 220 43.71 11.28 -7.32
N VAL A 221 42.58 11.75 -7.82
CA VAL A 221 41.22 11.34 -7.41
C VAL A 221 40.40 10.85 -8.60
N SER A 222 39.22 10.27 -8.36
CA SER A 222 38.31 9.90 -9.44
C SER A 222 37.52 11.09 -9.97
N ARG A 223 37.05 11.02 -11.22
CA ARG A 223 36.08 11.98 -11.78
C ARG A 223 34.82 12.09 -10.93
N PHE A 224 34.34 10.94 -10.42
CA PHE A 224 33.27 10.87 -9.42
C PHE A 224 33.55 11.80 -8.23
N THR A 225 34.76 11.79 -7.66
CA THR A 225 35.08 12.61 -6.49
C THR A 225 35.01 14.10 -6.80
N VAL A 226 35.48 14.52 -7.99
CA VAL A 226 35.41 15.93 -8.42
C VAL A 226 33.96 16.35 -8.65
N ALA A 227 33.19 15.55 -9.37
CA ALA A 227 31.78 15.82 -9.64
C ALA A 227 30.95 15.85 -8.34
N PHE A 228 31.19 14.89 -7.45
CA PHE A 228 30.51 14.82 -6.17
C PHE A 228 30.87 16.00 -5.27
N ALA A 229 32.13 16.45 -5.27
CA ALA A 229 32.56 17.65 -4.54
C ALA A 229 31.86 18.92 -5.05
N ALA A 230 31.64 19.05 -6.37
CA ALA A 230 30.88 20.18 -6.92
C ALA A 230 29.45 20.23 -6.36
N LEU A 231 28.81 19.08 -6.13
CA LEU A 231 27.46 19.04 -5.56
C LEU A 231 27.44 19.53 -4.10
N PHE A 232 28.44 19.13 -3.30
CA PHE A 232 28.62 19.64 -1.95
C PHE A 232 28.80 21.17 -1.95
N VAL A 233 29.63 21.70 -2.84
CA VAL A 233 29.88 23.15 -2.96
C VAL A 233 28.58 23.91 -3.30
N VAL A 234 27.83 23.43 -4.29
CA VAL A 234 26.56 24.06 -4.72
C VAL A 234 25.53 24.02 -3.62
N LEU A 235 25.34 22.86 -2.97
CA LEU A 235 24.36 22.75 -1.90
C LEU A 235 24.76 23.57 -0.67
N ARG A 236 26.06 23.67 -0.35
CA ARG A 236 26.53 24.61 0.68
C ARG A 236 26.14 26.05 0.34
N HIS A 237 26.36 26.47 -0.91
CA HIS A 237 26.00 27.81 -1.35
C HIS A 237 24.49 28.08 -1.20
N HIS A 238 23.66 27.14 -1.64
CA HIS A 238 22.20 27.27 -1.63
C HIS A 238 21.54 27.12 -0.27
N THR A 239 22.18 26.43 0.67
CA THR A 239 21.61 26.13 2.00
C THR A 239 22.25 26.93 3.11
N GLY A 240 23.43 27.50 2.87
CA GLY A 240 24.27 28.10 3.92
C GLY A 240 24.86 27.06 4.89
N GLY A 241 24.60 25.77 4.69
CA GLY A 241 25.04 24.70 5.58
C GLY A 241 26.53 24.36 5.39
N ASP A 242 27.30 24.44 6.47
CA ASP A 242 28.72 24.08 6.49
C ASP A 242 28.98 22.61 6.84
N ASP A 243 27.94 21.83 7.17
CA ASP A 243 28.01 20.40 7.46
C ASP A 243 26.90 19.66 6.72
N LEU A 244 27.26 18.95 5.65
CA LEU A 244 26.30 18.36 4.73
C LEU A 244 26.46 16.84 4.68
N ILE A 245 25.35 16.13 4.52
CA ILE A 245 25.32 14.70 4.24
C ILE A 245 24.63 14.50 2.87
N ILE A 246 25.35 13.87 1.95
CA ILE A 246 24.82 13.47 0.65
C ILE A 246 25.07 11.98 0.47
N SER A 247 24.05 11.26 0.03
CA SER A 247 24.14 9.82 -0.17
C SER A 247 24.63 9.49 -1.59
N ALA A 248 25.36 8.39 -1.76
CA ALA A 248 25.67 7.87 -3.10
C ALA A 248 25.65 6.33 -3.11
N PRO A 249 25.25 5.70 -4.22
CA PRO A 249 25.28 4.25 -4.35
C PRO A 249 26.70 3.68 -4.27
N TYR A 250 26.84 2.58 -3.54
CA TYR A 250 28.01 1.72 -3.48
C TYR A 250 27.66 0.35 -4.08
N HIS A 251 28.37 -0.06 -5.13
CA HIS A 251 28.02 -1.25 -5.92
C HIS A 251 28.12 -2.58 -5.16
N GLY A 252 28.75 -2.63 -3.98
CA GLY A 252 28.79 -3.82 -3.10
C GLY A 252 29.57 -5.04 -3.61
N ARG A 253 30.09 -5.00 -4.84
CA ARG A 253 30.87 -6.09 -5.47
C ARG A 253 32.36 -5.99 -5.13
N SER A 254 32.69 -6.15 -3.85
CA SER A 254 34.09 -6.18 -3.39
C SER A 254 34.80 -7.51 -3.66
N ASP A 255 34.03 -8.57 -3.91
CA ASP A 255 34.52 -9.91 -4.22
C ASP A 255 34.56 -10.11 -5.74
N GLN A 256 35.70 -10.59 -6.27
CA GLN A 256 35.88 -10.87 -7.69
C GLN A 256 34.85 -11.87 -8.22
N ALA A 257 34.36 -12.78 -7.37
CA ALA A 257 33.31 -13.73 -7.73
C ALA A 257 31.96 -13.06 -8.06
N LEU A 258 31.76 -11.79 -7.68
CA LEU A 258 30.53 -11.02 -7.89
C LEU A 258 30.60 -10.05 -9.06
N ALA A 259 31.79 -9.78 -9.61
CA ALA A 259 32.01 -8.71 -10.58
C ALA A 259 31.11 -8.82 -11.83
N GLY A 260 30.94 -10.03 -12.37
CA GLY A 260 30.14 -10.29 -13.57
C GLY A 260 28.75 -10.87 -13.30
N ARG A 261 28.16 -10.67 -12.11
CA ARG A 261 26.89 -11.30 -11.71
C ARG A 261 25.73 -10.32 -11.67
N VAL A 262 24.57 -10.82 -12.10
CA VAL A 262 23.27 -10.15 -11.96
C VAL A 262 22.69 -10.45 -10.58
N GLY A 263 22.30 -9.40 -9.86
CA GLY A 263 21.73 -9.51 -8.53
C GLY A 263 21.60 -8.14 -7.84
N PHE A 264 21.10 -8.15 -6.61
CA PHE A 264 21.03 -6.96 -5.78
C PHE A 264 22.22 -6.90 -4.82
N PHE A 265 23.22 -6.08 -5.14
CA PHE A 265 24.41 -5.89 -4.32
C PHE A 265 24.59 -4.43 -3.87
N VAL A 266 23.88 -3.51 -4.52
CA VAL A 266 23.99 -2.08 -4.23
C VAL A 266 23.59 -1.79 -2.79
N ASN A 267 24.45 -1.05 -2.11
CA ASN A 267 24.17 -0.37 -0.86
C ASN A 267 24.16 1.13 -1.13
N VAL A 268 23.59 1.93 -0.23
CA VAL A 268 23.72 3.39 -0.30
C VAL A 268 24.51 3.85 0.91
N LEU A 269 25.53 4.67 0.69
CA LEU A 269 26.38 5.18 1.77
C LEU A 269 26.14 6.69 1.97
N PRO A 270 25.97 7.14 3.22
CA PRO A 270 25.91 8.57 3.52
C PRO A 270 27.33 9.14 3.62
N PHE A 271 27.66 10.14 2.80
CA PHE A 271 28.93 10.84 2.84
C PHE A 271 28.74 12.19 3.54
N ARG A 272 29.42 12.38 4.66
CA ARG A 272 29.39 13.62 5.42
C ARG A 272 30.62 14.47 5.12
N LEU A 273 30.41 15.74 4.81
CA LEU A 273 31.51 16.68 4.58
C LEU A 273 31.25 17.99 5.32
N ARG A 274 32.25 18.41 6.10
CA ARG A 274 32.29 19.71 6.76
C ARG A 274 33.16 20.67 5.96
N MET A 275 32.59 21.79 5.53
CA MET A 275 33.22 22.76 4.64
C MET A 275 33.13 24.15 5.25
N ARG A 276 34.23 24.89 5.23
CA ARG A 276 34.30 26.28 5.68
C ARG A 276 34.29 27.21 4.47
N ALA A 277 33.80 28.43 4.66
CA ALA A 277 33.86 29.46 3.61
C ALA A 277 35.30 29.72 3.09
N SER A 278 36.31 29.55 3.95
CA SER A 278 37.72 29.70 3.60
C SER A 278 38.33 28.52 2.85
N ASP A 279 37.65 27.38 2.75
CA ASP A 279 38.18 26.21 2.07
C ASP A 279 38.25 26.47 0.56
N THR A 280 39.23 25.88 -0.11
CA THR A 280 39.35 25.93 -1.58
C THR A 280 38.71 24.70 -2.22
N TYR A 281 38.37 24.75 -3.52
CA TYR A 281 37.90 23.55 -4.23
C TYR A 281 38.87 22.38 -4.11
N GLU A 282 40.17 22.61 -4.26
CA GLU A 282 41.20 21.58 -4.10
C GLU A 282 41.13 20.92 -2.72
N ARG A 283 40.92 21.71 -1.65
CA ARG A 283 40.80 21.18 -0.28
C ARG A 283 39.54 20.34 -0.13
N VAL A 284 38.40 20.81 -0.63
CA VAL A 284 37.12 20.08 -0.61
C VAL A 284 37.24 18.73 -1.32
N VAL A 285 37.84 18.70 -2.51
CA VAL A 285 38.05 17.47 -3.28
C VAL A 285 38.96 16.48 -2.55
N ARG A 286 40.06 16.97 -1.95
CA ARG A 286 41.00 16.12 -1.19
C ARG A 286 40.36 15.56 0.08
N GLU A 287 39.55 16.35 0.79
CA GLU A 287 38.84 15.90 1.98
C GLU A 287 37.78 14.86 1.60
N LEU A 288 36.98 15.14 0.57
CA LEU A 288 35.96 14.22 0.08
C LEU A 288 36.59 12.90 -0.39
N ARG A 289 37.77 12.92 -1.02
CA ARG A 289 38.52 11.69 -1.36
C ARG A 289 38.76 10.82 -0.13
N SER A 290 39.16 11.44 1.00
CA SER A 290 39.39 10.70 2.24
C SER A 290 38.09 10.11 2.78
N VAL A 291 37.02 10.92 2.83
CA VAL A 291 35.68 10.48 3.25
C VAL A 291 35.18 9.33 2.38
N VAL A 292 35.31 9.44 1.06
CA VAL A 292 34.90 8.40 0.11
C VAL A 292 35.69 7.11 0.33
N ARG A 293 37.03 7.19 0.42
CA ARG A 293 37.88 6.02 0.63
C ARG A 293 37.51 5.28 1.92
N GLU A 294 37.42 5.99 3.03
CA GLU A 294 37.09 5.37 4.32
C GLU A 294 35.67 4.80 4.34
N SER A 295 34.69 5.53 3.78
CA SER A 295 33.29 5.06 3.72
C SER A 295 33.15 3.79 2.87
N LEU A 296 33.85 3.71 1.73
CA LEU A 296 33.84 2.52 0.88
C LEU A 296 34.51 1.31 1.55
N ALA A 297 35.58 1.51 2.31
CA ALA A 297 36.23 0.45 3.08
C ALA A 297 35.30 -0.19 4.13
N HIS A 298 34.30 0.56 4.59
CA HIS A 298 33.28 0.12 5.55
C HIS A 298 31.89 -0.04 4.91
N GLY A 299 31.81 -0.01 3.59
CA GLY A 299 30.55 0.05 2.82
C GLY A 299 29.77 -1.26 2.75
N THR A 300 30.33 -2.36 3.26
CA THR A 300 29.66 -3.67 3.35
C THR A 300 28.56 -3.69 4.42
N LEU A 301 28.57 -2.76 5.37
CA LEU A 301 27.50 -2.60 6.35
C LEU A 301 26.26 -1.99 5.66
N PRO A 302 25.09 -2.67 5.65
CA PRO A 302 23.89 -2.15 4.98
C PRO A 302 23.43 -0.81 5.56
N LEU A 303 22.89 0.09 4.73
CA LEU A 303 22.40 1.41 5.17
C LEU A 303 21.49 1.35 6.42
N PRO A 304 20.50 0.44 6.53
CA PRO A 304 19.69 0.36 7.75
C PRO A 304 20.52 0.09 9.01
N ALA A 305 21.59 -0.70 8.91
CA ALA A 305 22.50 -0.97 10.02
C ALA A 305 23.44 0.21 10.30
N ILE A 306 23.91 0.93 9.26
CA ILE A 306 24.65 2.20 9.39
C ILE A 306 23.83 3.20 10.22
N LEU A 307 22.58 3.43 9.81
CA LEU A 307 21.69 4.42 10.42
C LEU A 307 21.33 4.06 11.87
N ARG A 308 21.01 2.79 12.14
CA ARG A 308 20.83 2.27 13.52
C ARG A 308 22.06 2.56 14.38
N THR A 309 23.23 2.19 13.88
CA THR A 309 24.49 2.31 14.62
C THR A 309 24.84 3.76 14.94
N ALA A 310 24.45 4.68 14.06
CA ALA A 310 24.63 6.12 14.22
C ALA A 310 23.54 6.80 15.07
N GLY A 311 22.53 6.06 15.57
CA GLY A 311 21.39 6.63 16.30
C GLY A 311 20.43 7.45 15.40
N LEU A 312 20.55 7.31 14.08
CA LEU A 312 19.70 7.98 13.10
C LEU A 312 18.52 7.06 12.78
N VAL A 313 17.41 7.21 13.52
CA VAL A 313 16.19 6.40 13.35
C VAL A 313 14.96 7.26 13.01
N GLY A 314 13.91 6.62 12.47
CA GLY A 314 12.63 7.29 12.22
C GLY A 314 12.69 8.46 11.21
N PRO A 315 11.85 9.50 11.37
CA PRO A 315 11.86 10.68 10.51
C PRO A 315 13.23 11.37 10.44
N ARG A 316 13.97 11.41 11.56
CA ARG A 316 15.32 12.00 11.64
C ARG A 316 16.26 11.39 10.59
N ALA A 317 16.29 10.07 10.48
CA ALA A 317 17.11 9.39 9.47
C ALA A 317 16.78 9.83 8.02
N ARG A 318 15.49 10.06 7.73
CA ARG A 318 15.05 10.52 6.41
C ARG A 318 15.38 11.98 6.16
N HIS A 319 15.19 12.84 7.16
CA HIS A 319 15.50 14.26 7.09
C HIS A 319 17.01 14.53 6.96
N THR A 320 17.85 13.68 7.55
CA THR A 320 19.30 13.87 7.54
C THR A 320 20.01 13.16 6.38
N THR A 321 19.63 11.92 6.02
CA THR A 321 20.41 11.11 5.04
C THR A 321 19.68 10.77 3.74
N HIS A 322 18.36 11.01 3.65
CA HIS A 322 17.53 10.72 2.47
C HIS A 322 17.02 11.99 1.76
N GLN A 323 17.82 13.06 1.80
CA GLN A 323 17.50 14.32 1.12
C GLN A 323 18.00 14.30 -0.33
N VAL A 324 19.29 14.04 -0.50
CA VAL A 324 19.96 14.11 -1.81
C VAL A 324 20.75 12.83 -2.05
N VAL A 325 20.57 12.23 -3.22
CA VAL A 325 21.40 11.14 -3.71
C VAL A 325 22.14 11.56 -4.98
N PHE A 326 23.43 11.23 -5.05
CA PHE A 326 24.26 11.43 -6.23
C PHE A 326 24.57 10.08 -6.89
N GLU A 327 24.08 9.89 -8.10
CA GLU A 327 24.29 8.68 -8.89
C GLU A 327 25.32 8.94 -9.98
N TYR A 328 26.26 8.01 -10.17
CA TYR A 328 27.28 8.11 -11.21
C TYR A 328 27.29 6.84 -12.05
N TRP A 329 26.92 6.98 -13.31
CA TRP A 329 26.82 5.89 -14.27
C TRP A 329 27.91 6.08 -15.33
N ASN A 330 28.89 5.20 -15.35
CA ASN A 330 29.86 5.13 -16.44
C ASN A 330 29.52 3.94 -17.33
N THR A 331 28.57 4.14 -18.25
CA THR A 331 27.85 3.05 -18.93
C THR A 331 28.71 2.28 -19.92
N ALA A 332 29.80 2.85 -20.43
CA ALA A 332 30.62 2.23 -21.48
C ALA A 332 31.83 1.42 -20.97
N SER A 333 32.16 1.49 -19.68
CA SER A 333 33.52 1.12 -19.22
C SER A 333 33.78 -0.37 -18.97
N GLU A 334 32.76 -1.20 -18.70
CA GLU A 334 32.96 -2.61 -18.31
C GLU A 334 32.56 -3.64 -19.37
N THR A 335 31.41 -3.48 -20.03
CA THR A 335 30.91 -4.44 -21.04
C THR A 335 31.02 -3.93 -22.48
N GLY A 336 31.32 -2.65 -22.67
CA GLY A 336 31.27 -1.99 -23.98
C GLY A 336 29.85 -1.74 -24.50
N VAL A 337 28.81 -2.06 -23.73
CA VAL A 337 27.41 -1.73 -24.05
C VAL A 337 27.05 -0.39 -23.41
N ASP A 338 26.78 0.61 -24.23
CA ASP A 338 26.19 1.86 -23.73
C ASP A 338 24.70 1.65 -23.46
N VAL A 339 24.35 1.64 -22.18
CA VAL A 339 22.98 1.43 -21.69
C VAL A 339 21.99 2.43 -22.32
N PHE A 340 22.44 3.63 -22.71
CA PHE A 340 21.56 4.63 -23.28
C PHE A 340 21.35 4.50 -24.79
N ASP A 341 22.29 3.88 -25.48
CA ASP A 341 22.23 3.67 -26.92
C ASP A 341 23.07 2.45 -27.33
N PHE A 342 22.40 1.35 -27.66
CA PHE A 342 23.06 0.16 -28.19
C PHE A 342 22.24 -0.48 -29.30
N ALA A 343 22.81 -1.50 -29.96
CA ALA A 343 22.14 -2.17 -31.07
C ALA A 343 22.12 -3.69 -30.88
N LEU A 344 20.99 -4.28 -31.26
CA LEU A 344 20.84 -5.71 -31.48
C LEU A 344 21.07 -5.98 -32.97
N ALA A 345 21.96 -6.92 -33.30
CA ALA A 345 22.28 -7.22 -34.68
C ALA A 345 22.48 -8.72 -34.91
N HIS A 346 21.99 -9.22 -36.05
CA HIS A 346 22.18 -10.60 -36.48
C HIS A 346 22.04 -10.73 -38.00
N GLU A 347 22.98 -11.43 -38.67
CA GLU A 347 22.93 -11.77 -40.12
C GLU A 347 22.47 -10.63 -41.05
N GLY A 348 22.93 -9.40 -40.81
CA GLY A 348 22.61 -8.23 -41.65
C GLY A 348 21.37 -7.44 -41.21
N THR A 349 20.61 -7.91 -40.22
CA THR A 349 19.58 -7.13 -39.53
C THR A 349 20.19 -6.36 -38.36
N ARG A 350 19.78 -5.09 -38.19
CA ARG A 350 20.22 -4.23 -37.07
C ARG A 350 19.03 -3.45 -36.55
N CYS A 351 18.84 -3.50 -35.24
CA CYS A 351 17.85 -2.75 -34.48
C CYS A 351 18.60 -1.87 -33.46
N GLY A 352 18.40 -0.55 -33.53
CA GLY A 352 18.89 0.38 -32.51
C GLY A 352 17.92 0.46 -31.33
N LEU A 353 18.46 0.51 -30.12
CA LEU A 353 17.73 0.62 -28.86
C LEU A 353 18.23 1.87 -28.13
N SER A 354 17.40 2.91 -28.09
CA SER A 354 17.70 4.15 -27.39
C SER A 354 16.85 4.23 -26.13
N MET A 355 17.49 4.36 -24.97
CA MET A 355 16.77 4.43 -23.69
C MET A 355 15.92 5.70 -23.62
N LEU A 356 14.66 5.53 -23.21
CA LEU A 356 13.76 6.64 -22.93
C LEU A 356 14.05 7.17 -21.52
N ASP A 357 14.07 8.49 -21.34
CA ASP A 357 14.25 9.11 -20.03
C ASP A 357 13.03 8.82 -19.16
N LEU A 358 13.18 7.89 -18.22
CA LEU A 358 12.10 7.51 -17.31
C LEU A 358 12.27 8.22 -15.97
N THR A 359 11.16 8.74 -15.47
CA THR A 359 10.98 9.10 -14.06
C THR A 359 11.03 7.81 -13.25
N ASP A 360 12.22 7.56 -12.70
CA ASP A 360 12.43 6.53 -11.69
C ASP A 360 12.39 7.21 -10.33
N VAL A 361 11.68 6.61 -9.37
CA VAL A 361 11.33 7.24 -8.09
C VAL A 361 12.04 6.49 -6.98
N ALA A 362 13.32 6.85 -6.77
CA ALA A 362 13.96 6.59 -5.50
C ALA A 362 13.35 7.53 -4.44
N ASP A 363 13.23 7.08 -3.18
CA ASP A 363 12.61 7.80 -2.05
C ASP A 363 13.47 8.98 -1.52
N TYR A 364 14.16 9.69 -2.42
CA TYR A 364 14.96 10.89 -2.14
C TYR A 364 14.24 12.15 -2.63
N ARG A 365 14.41 13.28 -1.92
CA ARG A 365 13.86 14.58 -2.36
C ARG A 365 14.51 15.07 -3.65
N LEU A 366 15.82 14.85 -3.80
CA LEU A 366 16.57 15.19 -5.00
C LEU A 366 17.49 14.05 -5.41
N THR A 367 17.40 13.62 -6.66
CA THR A 367 18.33 12.66 -7.28
C THR A 367 19.11 13.39 -8.36
N VAL A 368 20.43 13.39 -8.25
CA VAL A 368 21.33 13.97 -9.26
C VAL A 368 22.12 12.83 -9.87
N MET A 369 21.87 12.52 -11.15
CA MET A 369 22.56 11.47 -11.88
C MET A 369 23.53 12.09 -12.88
N LEU A 370 24.79 11.68 -12.84
CA LEU A 370 25.79 11.93 -13.87
C LEU A 370 26.03 10.65 -14.65
N ALA A 371 25.63 10.66 -15.92
CA ALA A 371 25.76 9.56 -16.85
C ALA A 371 26.83 9.88 -17.91
N GLU A 372 27.87 9.06 -17.99
CA GLU A 372 28.91 9.10 -19.02
C GLU A 372 28.70 7.93 -19.99
N GLY A 373 28.42 8.24 -21.25
CA GLY A 373 28.21 7.25 -22.31
C GLY A 373 28.90 7.63 -23.62
N SER A 374 28.63 6.87 -24.68
CA SER A 374 29.19 7.08 -26.01
C SER A 374 28.74 8.40 -26.65
N THR A 375 27.59 8.91 -26.23
CA THR A 375 27.01 10.19 -26.68
C THR A 375 27.51 11.40 -25.86
N GLY A 376 28.42 11.19 -24.90
CA GLY A 376 28.96 12.23 -24.02
C GLY A 376 28.47 12.12 -22.58
N SER A 377 28.79 13.14 -21.77
CA SER A 377 28.38 13.25 -20.37
C SER A 377 27.06 14.00 -20.26
N ARG A 378 26.06 13.38 -19.64
CA ARG A 378 24.74 13.98 -19.38
C ARG A 378 24.41 13.94 -17.90
N MET A 379 23.78 14.99 -17.42
CA MET A 379 23.25 15.10 -16.07
C MET A 379 21.74 15.06 -16.08
N LEU A 380 21.16 14.43 -15.06
CA LEU A 380 19.73 14.38 -14.86
C LEU A 380 19.43 14.75 -13.41
N TRP A 381 18.71 15.85 -13.23
CA TRP A 381 18.21 16.27 -11.92
C TRP A 381 16.76 15.85 -11.81
N LYS A 382 16.43 15.04 -10.81
CA LYS A 382 15.07 14.56 -10.56
C LYS A 382 14.60 15.00 -9.19
N ASP A 383 13.43 15.62 -9.12
CA ASP A 383 12.63 15.80 -7.91
C ASP A 383 11.37 14.98 -8.06
N PRO A 384 11.39 13.71 -7.61
CA PRO A 384 10.26 12.79 -7.82
C PRO A 384 8.99 13.23 -7.10
N SER A 385 9.14 14.04 -6.05
CA SER A 385 8.08 14.47 -5.16
C SER A 385 7.49 15.84 -5.51
N GLY A 386 8.18 16.62 -6.34
CA GLY A 386 7.88 18.03 -6.59
C GLY A 386 8.14 18.95 -5.37
N THR A 387 8.87 18.49 -4.36
CA THR A 387 9.10 19.23 -3.10
C THR A 387 10.32 20.14 -3.13
N VAL A 388 11.15 20.08 -4.16
CA VAL A 388 12.28 21.01 -4.37
C VAL A 388 11.84 22.15 -5.29
N GLY A 389 11.02 21.84 -6.31
CA GLY A 389 10.46 22.80 -7.26
C GLY A 389 11.33 23.05 -8.49
N ALA A 390 10.70 23.31 -9.63
CA ALA A 390 11.36 23.39 -10.94
C ALA A 390 12.41 24.52 -11.02
N ASP A 391 12.09 25.72 -10.51
CA ASP A 391 13.01 26.87 -10.54
C ASP A 391 14.27 26.62 -9.70
N ARG A 392 14.10 26.00 -8.54
CA ARG A 392 15.21 25.66 -7.65
C ARG A 392 16.10 24.59 -8.29
N ILE A 393 15.52 23.58 -8.93
CA ILE A 393 16.28 22.56 -9.67
C ILE A 393 17.04 23.19 -10.83
N ALA A 394 16.41 24.08 -11.61
CA ALA A 394 17.06 24.78 -12.70
C ALA A 394 18.22 25.67 -12.20
N SER A 395 18.07 26.33 -11.04
CA SER A 395 19.17 27.09 -10.42
C SER A 395 20.30 26.17 -9.98
N LEU A 396 20.00 25.11 -9.21
CA LEU A 396 20.99 24.15 -8.74
C LEU A 396 21.77 23.52 -9.90
N ALA A 397 21.09 23.15 -11.00
CA ALA A 397 21.71 22.58 -12.18
C ALA A 397 22.66 23.56 -12.90
N ARG A 398 22.25 24.83 -13.04
CA ARG A 398 23.12 25.88 -13.63
C ARG A 398 24.35 26.15 -12.76
N ASP A 399 24.14 26.29 -11.46
CA ASP A 399 25.23 26.61 -10.52
C ASP A 399 26.21 25.45 -10.41
N TYR A 400 25.71 24.21 -10.45
CA TYR A 400 26.55 23.02 -10.53
C TYR A 400 27.39 22.97 -11.81
N HIS A 401 26.83 23.32 -12.97
CA HIS A 401 27.61 23.45 -14.19
C HIS A 401 28.72 24.50 -14.05
N ALA A 402 28.38 25.68 -13.52
CA ALA A 402 29.35 26.76 -13.32
C ALA A 402 30.50 26.34 -12.39
N VAL A 403 30.17 25.71 -11.24
CA VAL A 403 31.17 25.18 -10.30
C VAL A 403 32.04 24.11 -10.98
N LEU A 404 31.44 23.16 -11.70
CA LEU A 404 32.20 22.13 -12.41
C LEU A 404 33.19 22.69 -13.43
N SER A 405 32.82 23.76 -14.15
CA SER A 405 33.70 24.42 -15.11
C SER A 405 34.79 25.27 -14.44
N ASP A 406 34.50 25.87 -13.29
CA ASP A 406 35.43 26.76 -12.56
C ASP A 406 36.45 25.98 -11.71
N MET A 407 36.07 24.81 -11.17
CA MET A 407 36.98 23.95 -10.39
C MET A 407 38.32 23.64 -11.09
N PRO A 408 38.38 23.24 -12.37
CA PRO A 408 39.64 23.03 -13.07
C PRO A 408 40.34 24.33 -13.50
N ALA A 409 39.60 25.45 -13.62
CA ALA A 409 40.14 26.74 -14.05
C ALA A 409 40.83 27.49 -12.88
N ASP A 410 40.22 27.46 -11.69
CA ASP A 410 40.80 27.99 -10.46
C ASP A 410 40.58 27.03 -9.28
N PRO A 411 41.40 25.97 -9.16
CA PRO A 411 41.31 25.01 -8.05
C PRO A 411 41.51 25.63 -6.66
N ARG A 412 42.07 26.85 -6.60
CA ARG A 412 42.39 27.58 -5.36
C ARG A 412 41.32 28.60 -4.99
N ARG A 413 40.26 28.79 -5.79
CA ARG A 413 39.14 29.64 -5.42
C ARG A 413 38.54 29.17 -4.10
N THR A 414 38.25 30.12 -3.21
CA THR A 414 37.61 29.82 -1.92
C THR A 414 36.10 29.71 -2.05
N LEU A 415 35.46 28.94 -1.17
CA LEU A 415 34.00 28.80 -1.14
C LEU A 415 33.27 30.12 -0.80
N ALA A 416 33.96 31.13 -0.27
CA ALA A 416 33.43 32.48 -0.07
C ALA A 416 33.34 33.27 -1.39
N ASP A 417 34.28 33.04 -2.31
CA ASP A 417 34.42 33.80 -3.55
C ASP A 417 33.55 33.26 -4.70
N ILE A 418 32.88 32.12 -4.49
CA ILE A 418 32.02 31.51 -5.52
C ILE A 418 30.76 32.33 -5.77
N GLY A 419 30.31 33.16 -4.82
CA GLY A 419 29.14 34.02 -5.02
C GLY A 419 29.31 35.05 -6.15
N ALA A 420 30.55 35.36 -6.54
CA ALA A 420 30.83 36.18 -7.72
C ALA A 420 30.73 35.40 -9.05
N LEU A 421 30.85 34.07 -9.00
CA LEU A 421 30.64 33.14 -10.12
C LEU A 421 29.16 32.79 -10.27
N LEU A 422 28.47 32.60 -9.14
CA LEU A 422 27.08 32.19 -9.05
C LEU A 422 26.21 33.43 -8.93
N THR A 423 25.77 33.98 -10.06
CA THR A 423 24.90 35.16 -10.05
C THR A 423 23.59 34.82 -9.34
N PRO A 424 23.22 35.50 -8.24
CA PRO A 424 21.90 35.30 -7.66
C PRO A 424 20.87 35.76 -8.70
N VAL A 425 19.84 34.94 -8.92
CA VAL A 425 18.61 35.45 -9.53
C VAL A 425 17.96 36.33 -8.46
N THR A 426 18.35 37.59 -8.39
CA THR A 426 17.52 38.62 -7.76
C THR A 426 16.26 38.73 -8.59
N SER A 427 15.13 38.45 -7.95
CA SER A 427 13.79 38.86 -8.37
C SER A 427 13.82 40.22 -9.09
N ALA A 428 13.66 40.18 -10.42
CA ALA A 428 13.24 41.30 -11.23
C ALA A 428 12.75 40.75 -12.59
N ALA A 429 11.44 40.88 -12.82
CA ALA A 429 10.65 40.43 -13.98
C ALA A 429 10.03 39.01 -13.93
N CYS A 430 9.28 38.72 -12.86
CA CYS A 430 8.03 37.94 -12.88
C CYS A 430 6.97 38.70 -12.05
N PRO A 431 5.67 38.62 -12.37
CA PRO A 431 4.64 39.44 -11.73
C PRO A 431 4.46 39.05 -10.25
N GLU A 432 4.46 40.05 -9.37
CA GLU A 432 4.46 39.94 -7.91
C GLU A 432 3.12 39.44 -7.31
N ALA A 433 3.21 38.72 -6.19
CA ALA A 433 2.18 38.68 -5.16
C ALA A 433 2.84 38.57 -3.75
N PRO A 434 2.20 39.06 -2.68
CA PRO A 434 2.87 39.70 -1.53
C PRO A 434 2.95 38.86 -0.24
N ASP A 435 3.92 39.23 0.60
CA ASP A 435 4.29 38.67 1.93
C ASP A 435 3.27 38.89 3.07
N ALA A 436 3.32 38.02 4.12
CA ALA A 436 3.36 38.40 5.55
C ALA A 436 3.48 37.22 6.56
N SER A 437 4.70 37.04 7.11
CA SER A 437 5.13 36.85 8.52
C SER A 437 4.41 36.00 9.62
N ASP A 438 5.17 35.03 10.16
CA ASP A 438 5.57 34.69 11.55
C ASP A 438 4.66 34.70 12.80
N SER A 439 4.73 33.61 13.60
CA SER A 439 5.16 33.60 15.04
C SER A 439 5.05 32.21 15.72
N THR A 440 5.62 32.09 16.92
CA THR A 440 6.40 30.96 17.49
C THR A 440 5.80 30.19 18.69
N SER A 441 6.13 28.88 18.80
CA SER A 441 6.53 28.04 19.97
C SER A 441 5.76 27.99 21.32
N ALA A 442 5.59 26.79 21.93
CA ALA A 442 6.28 26.35 23.18
C ALA A 442 5.73 25.01 23.80
N ASP A 443 6.65 24.28 24.46
CA ASP A 443 6.60 22.93 25.09
C ASP A 443 5.81 22.77 26.41
N GLY A 444 5.61 21.50 26.83
CA GLY A 444 5.46 21.13 28.26
C GLY A 444 5.28 19.61 28.53
N GLY A 445 6.23 18.98 29.24
CA GLY A 445 6.24 17.55 29.61
C GLY A 445 5.74 17.19 31.02
N GLY A 446 5.80 15.89 31.38
CA GLY A 446 5.50 15.35 32.73
C GLY A 446 6.01 13.90 32.93
N ALA A 447 6.50 13.57 34.14
CA ALA A 447 7.30 12.38 34.50
C ALA A 447 6.50 11.14 35.01
N PRO A 448 7.09 9.91 35.06
CA PRO A 448 6.37 8.63 35.28
C PRO A 448 6.55 7.98 36.68
N CYS A 449 5.65 7.05 37.03
CA CYS A 449 5.67 6.17 38.22
C CYS A 449 6.53 4.90 38.03
N GLU A 450 7.18 4.42 39.10
CA GLU A 450 8.13 3.29 39.14
C GLU A 450 7.46 1.89 39.14
N ALA A 451 8.13 0.90 38.52
CA ALA A 451 7.73 -0.51 38.36
C ALA A 451 8.46 -1.48 39.32
N THR A 452 8.00 -2.73 39.47
CA THR A 452 8.68 -3.73 40.33
C THR A 452 9.90 -4.41 39.67
N PRO A 453 10.89 -4.89 40.47
CA PRO A 453 12.14 -5.42 39.94
C PRO A 453 12.01 -6.64 39.01
N SER A 454 11.05 -7.55 39.23
CA SER A 454 10.99 -8.80 38.45
C SER A 454 10.50 -8.64 37.01
N THR A 455 9.54 -7.73 36.76
CA THR A 455 9.05 -7.43 35.40
C THR A 455 10.09 -6.59 34.65
N LEU A 456 10.72 -5.67 35.37
CA LEU A 456 11.81 -4.85 34.88
C LEU A 456 13.00 -5.69 34.40
N ASP A 457 13.46 -6.66 35.22
CA ASP A 457 14.58 -7.54 34.87
C ASP A 457 14.27 -8.43 33.65
N ALA A 458 13.03 -8.94 33.55
CA ALA A 458 12.62 -9.76 32.42
C ALA A 458 12.49 -8.95 31.12
N MET A 459 12.02 -7.71 31.20
CA MET A 459 11.99 -6.79 30.05
C MET A 459 13.40 -6.29 29.69
N ALA A 460 14.26 -6.05 30.68
CA ALA A 460 15.66 -5.69 30.46
C ALA A 460 16.38 -6.79 29.68
N ALA A 461 16.14 -8.07 30.00
CA ALA A 461 16.69 -9.19 29.24
C ALA A 461 16.21 -9.21 27.78
N VAL A 462 14.91 -8.94 27.52
CA VAL A 462 14.39 -8.88 26.14
C VAL A 462 14.91 -7.65 25.39
N TRP A 463 15.04 -6.51 26.06
CA TRP A 463 15.62 -5.30 25.49
C TRP A 463 17.10 -5.50 25.16
N SER A 464 17.85 -6.16 26.04
CA SER A 464 19.26 -6.52 25.83
C SER A 464 19.39 -7.46 24.63
N ASP A 465 18.55 -8.50 24.53
CA ASP A 465 18.53 -9.44 23.40
C ASP A 465 18.10 -8.81 22.06
N VAL A 466 17.39 -7.69 22.08
CA VAL A 466 16.88 -7.00 20.87
C VAL A 466 17.75 -5.82 20.46
N LEU A 467 18.32 -5.09 21.43
CA LEU A 467 19.16 -3.92 21.20
C LEU A 467 20.66 -4.24 21.20
N GLY A 468 21.06 -5.41 21.72
CA GLY A 468 22.46 -5.85 21.80
C GLY A 468 23.28 -5.05 22.82
N ILE A 469 22.65 -4.63 23.93
CA ILE A 469 23.26 -3.79 24.97
C ILE A 469 23.21 -4.54 26.30
N ASP A 470 24.38 -4.78 26.90
CA ASP A 470 24.51 -5.33 28.26
C ASP A 470 24.36 -4.22 29.32
N ASP A 471 23.79 -4.53 30.49
CA ASP A 471 23.61 -3.62 31.65
C ASP A 471 22.67 -2.41 31.45
N LEU A 472 21.42 -2.65 31.01
CA LEU A 472 20.38 -1.62 30.84
C LEU A 472 19.85 -1.05 32.17
N THR A 473 19.61 0.26 32.23
CA THR A 473 19.00 0.93 33.39
C THR A 473 17.51 1.27 33.17
N PRO A 474 16.66 1.36 34.22
CA PRO A 474 15.22 1.58 34.07
C PRO A 474 14.82 2.91 33.41
N ASP A 475 15.68 3.91 33.45
CA ASP A 475 15.41 5.23 32.87
C ASP A 475 15.74 5.31 31.37
N GLU A 476 16.37 4.27 30.80
CA GLU A 476 16.79 4.27 29.41
C GLU A 476 15.61 4.08 28.46
N SER A 477 15.56 4.91 27.44
CA SER A 477 14.52 4.92 26.42
C SER A 477 14.86 3.99 25.25
N PHE A 478 13.92 3.13 24.86
CA PHE A 478 14.01 2.20 23.74
C PHE A 478 14.44 2.90 22.45
N PHE A 479 13.90 4.09 22.18
CA PHE A 479 14.24 4.85 20.97
C PHE A 479 15.55 5.62 21.10
N GLU A 480 15.92 6.05 22.32
CA GLU A 480 17.21 6.69 22.58
C GLU A 480 18.37 5.68 22.51
N LEU A 481 18.10 4.41 22.83
CA LEU A 481 19.00 3.27 22.68
C LEU A 481 19.07 2.70 21.26
N GLY A 482 18.43 3.33 20.27
CA GLY A 482 18.51 2.92 18.85
C GLY A 482 17.43 1.95 18.38
N GLY A 483 16.41 1.69 19.20
CA GLY A 483 15.20 0.98 18.82
C GLY A 483 14.42 1.72 17.73
N HIS A 484 13.95 0.99 16.72
CA HIS A 484 13.13 1.52 15.62
C HIS A 484 11.96 0.59 15.34
N SER A 485 11.00 0.98 14.50
CA SER A 485 9.72 0.26 14.32
C SER A 485 9.82 -1.25 14.04
N LEU A 486 10.93 -1.74 13.46
CA LEU A 486 11.18 -3.17 13.27
C LEU A 486 11.67 -3.82 14.58
N LEU A 487 12.64 -3.23 15.27
CA LEU A 487 13.08 -3.68 16.59
C LEU A 487 11.96 -3.54 17.62
N ALA A 488 11.10 -2.53 17.49
CA ALA A 488 9.91 -2.35 18.29
C ALA A 488 8.92 -3.50 18.06
N ALA A 489 8.62 -3.84 16.81
CA ALA A 489 7.75 -4.99 16.51
C ALA A 489 8.35 -6.30 17.05
N THR A 490 9.66 -6.52 16.88
CA THR A 490 10.38 -7.68 17.43
C THR A 490 10.39 -7.69 18.95
N LEU A 491 10.62 -6.54 19.58
CA LEU A 491 10.62 -6.34 21.02
C LEU A 491 9.25 -6.67 21.60
N LEU A 492 8.19 -6.11 21.03
CA LEU A 492 6.81 -6.30 21.48
C LEU A 492 6.38 -7.76 21.28
N GLY A 493 6.78 -8.39 20.16
CA GLY A 493 6.58 -9.83 19.94
C GLY A 493 7.29 -10.68 21.00
N ARG A 494 8.57 -10.43 21.27
CA ARG A 494 9.34 -11.19 22.28
C ARG A 494 8.87 -10.93 23.72
N ILE A 495 8.43 -9.71 24.04
CA ILE A 495 7.79 -9.40 25.32
C ILE A 495 6.48 -10.20 25.44
N THR A 496 5.70 -10.27 24.37
CA THR A 496 4.47 -11.08 24.32
C THR A 496 4.79 -12.56 24.54
N ASP A 497 5.82 -13.10 23.89
CA ASP A 497 6.21 -14.50 24.04
C ASP A 497 6.77 -14.83 25.43
N ARG A 498 7.55 -13.90 26.02
CA ARG A 498 8.26 -14.15 27.28
C ARG A 498 7.44 -13.82 28.53
N LEU A 499 6.61 -12.79 28.47
CA LEU A 499 5.81 -12.32 29.61
C LEU A 499 4.31 -12.59 29.43
N GLY A 500 3.88 -13.04 28.25
CA GLY A 500 2.47 -13.25 27.95
C GLY A 500 1.67 -11.94 27.87
N VAL A 501 2.31 -10.78 27.79
CA VAL A 501 1.62 -9.48 27.75
C VAL A 501 1.75 -8.89 26.37
N GLU A 502 0.62 -8.69 25.69
CA GLU A 502 0.61 -7.91 24.45
C GLU A 502 0.81 -6.43 24.79
N LEU A 503 1.93 -5.88 24.30
CA LEU A 503 2.20 -4.45 24.28
C LEU A 503 2.11 -3.97 22.83
N THR A 504 1.52 -2.80 22.63
CA THR A 504 1.32 -2.21 21.29
C THR A 504 2.47 -1.28 20.92
N MET A 505 2.59 -0.97 19.63
CA MET A 505 3.50 0.10 19.17
C MET A 505 3.19 1.43 19.86
N ARG A 506 1.90 1.76 20.06
CA ARG A 506 1.47 2.95 20.79
C ARG A 506 1.97 2.96 22.24
N ASP A 507 1.92 1.83 22.93
CA ASP A 507 2.43 1.71 24.32
C ASP A 507 3.93 2.01 24.40
N LEU A 508 4.71 1.50 23.45
CA LEU A 508 6.14 1.76 23.36
C LEU A 508 6.45 3.22 23.05
N PHE A 509 5.69 3.87 22.16
CA PHE A 509 5.84 5.29 21.86
C PHE A 509 5.40 6.20 23.01
N ALA A 510 4.36 5.82 23.76
CA ALA A 510 3.86 6.58 24.90
C ALA A 510 4.75 6.44 26.15
N HIS A 511 5.34 5.25 26.34
CA HIS A 511 6.18 4.93 27.48
C HIS A 511 7.53 4.37 27.01
N PRO A 512 8.39 5.22 26.41
CA PRO A 512 9.57 4.74 25.71
C PRO A 512 10.67 4.25 26.64
N ARG A 513 10.61 4.51 27.96
CA ARG A 513 11.64 4.11 28.94
C ARG A 513 11.39 2.73 29.53
N LEU A 514 12.45 1.95 29.74
CA LEU A 514 12.37 0.54 30.17
C LEU A 514 11.52 0.37 31.44
N GLY A 515 11.73 1.20 32.45
CA GLY A 515 10.98 1.22 33.71
C GLY A 515 9.53 1.64 33.54
N ALA A 516 9.26 2.63 32.68
CA ALA A 516 7.90 3.10 32.40
C ALA A 516 7.10 2.04 31.62
N LEU A 517 7.72 1.40 30.61
CA LEU A 517 7.12 0.32 29.85
C LEU A 517 6.94 -0.95 30.68
N ALA A 518 7.88 -1.24 31.58
CA ALA A 518 7.76 -2.32 32.56
C ALA A 518 6.59 -2.07 33.51
N GLY A 519 6.34 -0.82 33.90
CA GLY A 519 5.16 -0.44 34.69
C GLY A 519 3.85 -0.69 33.93
N VAL A 520 3.81 -0.41 32.62
CA VAL A 520 2.64 -0.72 31.76
C VAL A 520 2.45 -2.23 31.61
N ALA A 521 3.52 -2.97 31.40
CA ALA A 521 3.50 -4.42 31.28
C ALA A 521 3.02 -5.08 32.59
N GLU A 522 3.50 -4.58 33.73
CA GLU A 522 3.11 -5.04 35.05
C GLU A 522 1.65 -4.71 35.37
N GLY A 523 1.18 -3.52 35.01
CA GLY A 523 -0.25 -3.19 35.12
C GLY A 523 -1.15 -4.18 34.36
N ARG A 524 -0.69 -4.65 33.20
CA ARG A 524 -1.39 -5.69 32.40
C ARG A 524 -1.20 -7.10 32.95
N LEU A 525 -0.03 -7.41 33.53
CA LEU A 525 0.25 -8.70 34.17
C LEU A 525 -0.54 -8.86 35.48
N ALA A 526 -0.64 -7.80 36.29
CA ALA A 526 -1.46 -7.76 37.49
C ALA A 526 -2.96 -7.90 37.16
N ALA A 527 -3.41 -7.35 36.02
CA ALA A 527 -4.75 -7.59 35.49
C ALA A 527 -4.96 -9.05 35.01
N ARG A 528 -3.89 -9.80 34.67
CA ARG A 528 -3.90 -11.24 34.32
C ARG A 528 -3.84 -12.19 35.52
N ILE A 529 -3.38 -11.77 36.70
CA ILE A 529 -3.27 -12.63 37.90
C ILE A 529 -4.61 -12.83 38.63
N ALA A 530 -5.70 -12.21 38.18
CA ALA A 530 -7.03 -12.76 38.42
C ALA A 530 -7.16 -14.05 37.59
N PRO A 531 -7.40 -15.22 38.20
CA PRO A 531 -6.91 -16.49 37.67
C PRO A 531 -7.58 -16.86 36.33
N ALA A 532 -6.78 -16.89 35.27
CA ALA A 532 -7.08 -17.57 34.01
C ALA A 532 -6.07 -18.71 33.83
N ALA A 533 -6.58 -19.95 33.84
CA ALA A 533 -5.81 -21.16 33.59
C ALA A 533 -5.64 -21.41 32.08
N GLU A 534 -4.49 -21.99 31.73
CA GLU A 534 -4.15 -22.51 30.41
C GLU A 534 -5.15 -23.57 29.94
N GLY A 535 -5.46 -23.60 28.64
CA GLY A 535 -6.34 -24.61 28.05
C GLY A 535 -6.28 -24.64 26.53
N ALA A 536 -5.25 -25.28 25.99
CA ALA A 536 -5.30 -25.91 24.68
C ALA A 536 -5.41 -27.43 24.90
N ALA A 537 -6.64 -27.94 25.05
CA ALA A 537 -6.99 -29.35 24.88
C ALA A 537 -8.52 -29.53 24.99
N GLY A 538 -9.09 -30.30 24.06
CA GLY A 538 -10.32 -31.06 24.29
C GLY A 538 -11.63 -30.35 23.99
N ALA A 539 -12.35 -30.86 23.00
CA ALA A 539 -13.80 -30.85 23.03
C ALA A 539 -14.29 -31.42 24.38
N ASP A 540 -15.36 -30.84 24.92
CA ASP A 540 -16.22 -31.29 26.04
C ASP A 540 -15.98 -30.77 27.49
N GLU A 541 -15.18 -29.73 27.77
CA GLU A 541 -15.06 -29.17 29.15
C GLU A 541 -15.61 -27.75 29.40
N ASP A 542 -16.39 -27.17 28.47
CA ASP A 542 -16.76 -25.74 28.55
C ASP A 542 -18.15 -25.44 29.15
N GLY A 543 -18.97 -26.47 29.40
CA GLY A 543 -20.37 -26.31 29.81
C GLY A 543 -21.30 -25.67 28.76
N TRP A 544 -20.76 -25.13 27.65
CA TRP A 544 -21.52 -24.82 26.44
C TRP A 544 -21.79 -26.15 25.72
N GLY A 545 -23.02 -26.63 25.81
CA GLY A 545 -23.49 -27.76 24.98
C GLY A 545 -23.65 -27.35 23.51
N PRO A 546 -24.51 -28.03 22.74
CA PRO A 546 -24.80 -27.62 21.36
C PRO A 546 -25.47 -26.23 21.27
N LEU A 547 -25.89 -25.67 22.41
CA LEU A 547 -26.51 -24.36 22.56
C LEU A 547 -25.52 -23.35 23.14
N PHE A 548 -25.20 -22.28 22.40
CA PHE A 548 -24.33 -21.18 22.85
C PHE A 548 -24.80 -19.84 22.28
N PRO A 549 -24.45 -18.69 22.88
CA PRO A 549 -25.00 -17.40 22.45
C PRO A 549 -24.40 -16.92 21.12
N ALA A 550 -25.19 -16.21 20.29
CA ALA A 550 -24.72 -15.67 19.01
C ALA A 550 -23.74 -14.49 19.17
N SER A 551 -23.06 -14.10 18.09
CA SER A 551 -22.28 -12.85 18.07
C SER A 551 -23.20 -11.61 18.03
N GLY A 552 -22.67 -10.45 18.43
CA GLY A 552 -23.44 -9.19 18.37
C GLY A 552 -23.91 -8.84 16.96
N PHE A 553 -23.07 -9.11 15.95
CA PHE A 553 -23.39 -8.96 14.53
C PHE A 553 -24.57 -9.85 14.08
N GLN A 554 -24.61 -11.11 14.52
CA GLN A 554 -25.73 -11.99 14.21
C GLN A 554 -27.02 -11.55 14.93
N GLU A 555 -26.89 -11.07 16.17
CA GLU A 555 -28.02 -10.55 16.94
C GLU A 555 -28.61 -9.28 16.31
N SER A 556 -27.80 -8.41 15.69
CA SER A 556 -28.32 -7.23 14.96
C SER A 556 -29.06 -7.58 13.69
N ILE A 557 -28.54 -8.52 12.89
CA ILE A 557 -29.24 -9.04 11.71
C ILE A 557 -30.63 -9.58 12.11
N TRP A 558 -30.65 -10.45 13.13
CA TRP A 558 -31.90 -11.05 13.62
C TRP A 558 -32.90 -10.01 14.16
N LEU A 559 -32.42 -8.99 14.89
CA LEU A 559 -33.28 -7.90 15.35
C LEU A 559 -33.78 -7.03 14.20
N ALA A 560 -32.94 -6.73 13.21
CA ALA A 560 -33.31 -5.94 12.04
C ALA A 560 -34.40 -6.64 11.20
N GLU A 561 -34.26 -7.95 10.98
CA GLU A 561 -35.25 -8.78 10.29
C GLU A 561 -36.61 -8.79 10.99
N ARG A 562 -36.62 -8.76 12.33
CA ARG A 562 -37.87 -8.69 13.11
C ARG A 562 -38.51 -7.31 13.09
N LEU A 563 -37.72 -6.26 12.98
CA LEU A 563 -38.19 -4.87 12.98
C LEU A 563 -38.71 -4.43 11.61
N ASP A 564 -38.10 -4.91 10.52
CA ASP A 564 -38.49 -4.59 9.15
C ASP A 564 -38.40 -5.83 8.23
N PRO A 565 -39.29 -6.84 8.39
CA PRO A 565 -39.25 -8.06 7.59
C PRO A 565 -39.39 -7.84 6.07
N ALA A 566 -39.92 -6.69 5.66
CA ALA A 566 -40.14 -6.36 4.26
C ALA A 566 -38.84 -5.94 3.55
N HIS A 567 -37.96 -5.21 4.23
CA HIS A 567 -36.76 -4.61 3.62
C HIS A 567 -35.43 -5.19 4.14
N ALA A 568 -35.41 -5.78 5.33
CA ALA A 568 -34.21 -6.32 5.96
C ALA A 568 -33.92 -7.76 5.49
N ARG A 569 -33.77 -8.01 4.18
CA ARG A 569 -33.45 -9.36 3.67
C ARG A 569 -31.93 -9.60 3.69
N TYR A 570 -31.43 -10.25 4.74
CA TYR A 570 -29.99 -10.51 4.90
C TYR A 570 -29.56 -11.81 4.21
N HIS A 571 -29.65 -11.86 2.88
CA HIS A 571 -29.07 -12.92 2.06
C HIS A 571 -27.92 -12.40 1.19
N ILE A 572 -26.99 -13.29 0.86
CA ILE A 572 -25.78 -13.04 0.09
C ILE A 572 -25.85 -13.93 -1.15
N PRO A 573 -26.28 -13.39 -2.29
CA PRO A 573 -26.23 -14.09 -3.56
C PRO A 573 -24.80 -14.00 -4.15
N LEU A 574 -24.23 -15.15 -4.50
CA LEU A 574 -22.88 -15.30 -5.05
C LEU A 574 -22.95 -16.05 -6.38
N PHE A 575 -22.22 -15.57 -7.38
CA PHE A 575 -22.32 -16.07 -8.75
C PHE A 575 -20.96 -16.26 -9.41
N TRP A 576 -20.77 -17.39 -10.07
CA TRP A 576 -19.56 -17.72 -10.82
C TRP A 576 -19.89 -18.27 -12.20
N HIS A 577 -19.21 -17.75 -13.22
CA HIS A 577 -19.09 -18.47 -14.49
C HIS A 577 -18.31 -19.76 -14.28
N VAL A 578 -18.85 -20.85 -14.80
CA VAL A 578 -18.25 -22.17 -14.78
C VAL A 578 -17.59 -22.41 -16.13
N ARG A 579 -16.27 -22.25 -16.18
CA ARG A 579 -15.48 -22.53 -17.39
C ARG A 579 -15.01 -23.98 -17.39
N GLY A 580 -15.35 -24.76 -18.41
CA GLY A 580 -15.03 -26.19 -18.48
C GLY A 580 -16.21 -27.07 -18.07
N THR A 581 -15.93 -28.27 -17.57
CA THR A 581 -16.96 -29.29 -17.29
C THR A 581 -17.13 -29.47 -15.79
N LEU A 582 -18.29 -29.05 -15.27
CA LEU A 582 -18.69 -29.26 -13.88
C LEU A 582 -19.43 -30.59 -13.74
N ASP A 583 -19.01 -31.43 -12.80
CA ASP A 583 -19.67 -32.68 -12.44
C ASP A 583 -20.79 -32.38 -11.42
N PRO A 584 -22.07 -32.58 -11.77
CA PRO A 584 -23.20 -32.33 -10.89
C PRO A 584 -23.19 -33.14 -9.59
N ASP A 585 -22.71 -34.37 -9.63
CA ASP A 585 -22.71 -35.28 -8.48
C ASP A 585 -21.54 -34.97 -7.54
N ALA A 586 -20.39 -34.60 -8.11
CA ALA A 586 -19.27 -34.07 -7.33
C ALA A 586 -19.64 -32.75 -6.64
N LEU A 587 -20.38 -31.85 -7.31
CA LEU A 587 -20.86 -30.61 -6.70
C LEU A 587 -21.81 -30.86 -5.54
N ARG A 588 -22.83 -31.72 -5.72
CA ARG A 588 -23.76 -32.10 -4.63
C ARG A 588 -23.00 -32.65 -3.43
N SER A 589 -22.07 -33.58 -3.67
CA SER A 589 -21.24 -34.18 -2.63
C SER A 589 -20.32 -33.16 -1.95
N ALA A 590 -19.75 -32.22 -2.71
CA ALA A 590 -18.89 -31.17 -2.18
C ALA A 590 -19.64 -30.24 -1.22
N LEU A 591 -20.88 -29.85 -1.56
CA LEU A 591 -21.71 -29.01 -0.73
C LEU A 591 -22.17 -29.74 0.54
N ALA A 592 -22.51 -31.03 0.45
CA ALA A 592 -22.82 -31.85 1.62
C ALA A 592 -21.62 -31.97 2.57
N LEU A 593 -20.42 -32.23 2.04
CA LEU A 593 -19.17 -32.24 2.81
C LEU A 593 -18.89 -30.89 3.46
N LEU A 594 -19.16 -29.79 2.76
CA LEU A 594 -18.98 -28.45 3.29
C LEU A 594 -19.89 -28.20 4.52
N VAL A 595 -21.17 -28.59 4.43
CA VAL A 595 -22.14 -28.50 5.54
C VAL A 595 -21.75 -29.40 6.72
N GLU A 596 -21.26 -30.60 6.45
CA GLU A 596 -20.79 -31.52 7.49
C GLU A 596 -19.61 -30.93 8.27
N ARG A 597 -18.64 -30.36 7.55
CA ARG A 597 -17.37 -29.84 8.09
C ARG A 597 -17.53 -28.56 8.90
N HIS A 598 -18.42 -27.66 8.49
CA HIS A 598 -18.53 -26.32 9.06
C HIS A 598 -19.82 -26.19 9.85
N GLU A 599 -19.71 -26.15 11.19
CA GLU A 599 -20.85 -26.12 12.09
C GLU A 599 -21.82 -24.97 11.82
N ILE A 600 -21.29 -23.82 11.42
CA ILE A 600 -22.09 -22.62 11.12
C ILE A 600 -23.13 -22.87 10.02
N LEU A 601 -22.84 -23.75 9.05
CA LEU A 601 -23.75 -24.08 7.94
C LEU A 601 -24.88 -25.06 8.34
N ARG A 602 -24.78 -25.66 9.52
CA ARG A 602 -25.81 -26.54 10.13
C ARG A 602 -26.32 -25.98 11.46
N THR A 603 -26.07 -24.70 11.73
CA THR A 603 -26.48 -24.03 12.96
C THR A 603 -27.90 -23.48 12.82
N ARG A 604 -28.75 -23.80 13.79
CA ARG A 604 -30.07 -23.19 13.98
C ARG A 604 -29.94 -21.96 14.86
N PHE A 605 -30.68 -20.91 14.52
CA PHE A 605 -30.71 -19.67 15.29
C PHE A 605 -32.02 -19.58 16.07
N VAL A 606 -31.94 -19.69 17.39
CA VAL A 606 -33.11 -19.81 18.28
C VAL A 606 -33.16 -18.65 19.27
N ASP A 607 -34.39 -18.16 19.53
CA ASP A 607 -34.66 -17.17 20.56
C ASP A 607 -34.71 -17.85 21.94
N ARG A 608 -33.84 -17.44 22.86
CA ARG A 608 -33.86 -17.84 24.28
C ARG A 608 -33.77 -16.59 25.14
N ASP A 609 -34.80 -16.36 25.95
CA ASP A 609 -34.89 -15.21 26.85
C ASP A 609 -34.70 -13.85 26.15
N GLY A 610 -35.18 -13.74 24.91
CA GLY A 610 -35.09 -12.52 24.10
C GLY A 610 -33.71 -12.29 23.47
N ARG A 611 -32.87 -13.32 23.41
CA ARG A 611 -31.52 -13.29 22.82
C ARG A 611 -31.30 -14.42 21.83
N LEU A 612 -30.52 -14.12 20.79
CA LEU A 612 -30.18 -15.08 19.76
C LEU A 612 -29.13 -16.09 20.24
N HIS A 613 -29.41 -17.38 20.07
CA HIS A 613 -28.49 -18.48 20.38
C HIS A 613 -28.31 -19.38 19.15
N HIS A 614 -27.11 -19.96 19.06
CA HIS A 614 -26.74 -21.01 18.13
C HIS A 614 -27.12 -22.34 18.72
N GLU A 615 -27.82 -23.17 17.96
CA GLU A 615 -28.07 -24.57 18.27
C GLU A 615 -27.53 -25.41 17.09
N VAL A 616 -26.37 -26.02 17.28
CA VAL A 616 -25.69 -26.77 16.22
C VAL A 616 -26.45 -28.07 15.94
N GLY A 617 -27.00 -28.19 14.73
CA GLY A 617 -27.77 -29.35 14.28
C GLY A 617 -26.94 -30.40 13.55
N ASP A 618 -27.63 -31.46 13.13
CA ASP A 618 -27.05 -32.52 12.29
C ASP A 618 -26.69 -32.00 10.89
N ALA A 619 -25.73 -32.66 10.23
CA ALA A 619 -25.41 -32.38 8.83
C ALA A 619 -26.63 -32.64 7.93
N TRP A 620 -26.74 -31.86 6.87
CA TRP A 620 -27.82 -31.95 5.90
C TRP A 620 -27.26 -31.77 4.48
N GLU A 621 -27.98 -32.29 3.49
CA GLU A 621 -27.58 -32.23 2.09
C GLU A 621 -28.27 -31.04 1.40
N PRO A 622 -27.51 -30.06 0.86
CA PRO A 622 -28.09 -28.99 0.08
C PRO A 622 -28.68 -29.47 -1.24
N GLU A 623 -29.91 -29.06 -1.52
CA GLU A 623 -30.50 -29.24 -2.84
C GLU A 623 -29.83 -28.30 -3.84
N VAL A 624 -29.44 -28.85 -4.99
CA VAL A 624 -28.86 -28.10 -6.10
C VAL A 624 -29.84 -28.11 -7.28
N GLU A 625 -30.40 -26.95 -7.60
CA GLU A 625 -31.31 -26.78 -8.73
C GLU A 625 -30.51 -26.70 -10.05
N PHE A 626 -30.88 -27.50 -11.05
CA PHE A 626 -30.29 -27.44 -12.39
C PHE A 626 -31.35 -26.92 -13.36
N ALA A 627 -31.10 -25.76 -13.97
CA ALA A 627 -32.05 -25.08 -14.84
C ALA A 627 -31.39 -24.66 -16.17
N GLU A 628 -32.22 -24.50 -17.20
CA GLU A 628 -31.83 -23.97 -18.50
C GLU A 628 -32.71 -22.77 -18.84
N VAL A 629 -32.10 -21.63 -19.18
CA VAL A 629 -32.85 -20.44 -19.62
C VAL A 629 -33.12 -20.55 -21.12
N ALA A 630 -34.40 -20.62 -21.50
CA ALA A 630 -34.81 -20.82 -22.90
C ALA A 630 -34.48 -19.62 -23.81
N GLU A 631 -34.36 -18.42 -23.24
CA GLU A 631 -34.01 -17.19 -23.96
C GLU A 631 -32.50 -16.98 -23.96
N SER A 632 -31.96 -16.70 -25.14
CA SER A 632 -30.56 -16.31 -25.33
C SER A 632 -30.32 -14.88 -24.82
N GLY A 633 -29.22 -14.68 -24.10
CA GLY A 633 -28.72 -13.37 -23.70
C GLY A 633 -28.54 -13.19 -22.19
N ASP A 634 -27.60 -12.31 -21.81
CA ASP A 634 -27.22 -12.09 -20.42
C ASP A 634 -28.37 -11.57 -19.54
N GLU A 635 -29.31 -10.80 -20.11
CA GLU A 635 -30.39 -10.20 -19.34
C GLU A 635 -31.41 -11.23 -18.83
N ALA A 636 -31.81 -12.18 -19.67
CA ALA A 636 -32.72 -13.26 -19.26
C ALA A 636 -32.09 -14.12 -18.15
N ARG A 637 -30.78 -14.40 -18.26
CA ARG A 637 -30.02 -15.11 -17.23
C ARG A 637 -29.94 -14.32 -15.92
N ARG A 638 -29.65 -13.02 -15.98
CA ARG A 638 -29.64 -12.14 -14.79
C ARG A 638 -31.01 -12.09 -14.11
N GLN A 639 -32.08 -11.96 -14.89
CA GLN A 639 -33.45 -11.94 -14.36
C GLN A 639 -33.80 -13.26 -13.66
N TRP A 640 -33.41 -14.40 -14.25
CA TRP A 640 -33.59 -15.71 -13.65
C TRP A 640 -32.82 -15.83 -12.33
N LEU A 641 -31.54 -15.47 -12.30
CA LEU A 641 -30.70 -15.55 -11.12
C LEU A 641 -31.24 -14.69 -9.97
N ARG A 642 -31.70 -13.47 -10.25
CA ARG A 642 -32.34 -12.58 -9.27
C ARG A 642 -33.62 -13.19 -8.69
N LYS A 643 -34.48 -13.71 -9.56
CA LYS A 643 -35.73 -14.35 -9.13
C LYS A 643 -35.46 -15.60 -8.28
N TRP A 644 -34.46 -16.38 -8.68
CA TRP A 644 -34.03 -17.55 -7.94
C TRP A 644 -33.48 -17.17 -6.56
N SER A 645 -32.58 -16.17 -6.47
CA SER A 645 -32.03 -15.72 -5.19
C SER A 645 -33.10 -15.15 -4.26
N ASP A 646 -34.06 -14.39 -4.78
CA ASP A 646 -35.21 -13.90 -4.01
C ASP A 646 -36.06 -15.06 -3.47
N THR A 647 -36.31 -16.08 -4.30
CA THR A 647 -37.08 -17.26 -3.90
C THR A 647 -36.33 -18.06 -2.82
N ALA A 648 -35.04 -18.30 -3.02
CA ALA A 648 -34.18 -18.95 -2.04
C ALA A 648 -34.15 -18.19 -0.70
N ALA A 649 -34.03 -16.86 -0.76
CA ALA A 649 -34.03 -15.99 0.43
C ALA A 649 -35.35 -16.09 1.21
N THR A 650 -36.50 -16.19 0.53
CA THR A 650 -37.80 -16.40 1.23
C THR A 650 -37.94 -17.78 1.88
N GLY A 651 -37.15 -18.76 1.43
CA GLY A 651 -37.13 -20.11 2.01
C GLY A 651 -36.23 -20.24 3.25
N PHE A 652 -35.39 -19.25 3.54
CA PHE A 652 -34.50 -19.30 4.71
C PHE A 652 -35.26 -19.05 6.01
N VAL A 653 -35.35 -20.10 6.82
CA VAL A 653 -35.92 -20.04 8.17
C VAL A 653 -34.77 -20.23 9.18
N PRO A 654 -34.30 -19.17 9.88
CA PRO A 654 -33.16 -19.26 10.79
C PRO A 654 -33.27 -20.37 11.85
N GLY A 655 -34.48 -20.64 12.35
CA GLY A 655 -34.74 -21.71 13.32
C GLY A 655 -34.56 -23.14 12.78
N GLU A 656 -34.58 -23.34 11.46
CA GLU A 656 -34.37 -24.66 10.84
C GLU A 656 -32.90 -24.96 10.53
N GLY A 657 -32.07 -23.90 10.40
CA GLY A 657 -30.62 -24.00 10.20
C GLY A 657 -30.19 -24.39 8.78
N ARG A 658 -31.11 -24.34 7.82
CA ARG A 658 -30.85 -24.60 6.39
C ARG A 658 -30.76 -23.28 5.63
N LEU A 659 -29.60 -22.62 5.74
CA LEU A 659 -29.40 -21.23 5.31
C LEU A 659 -28.47 -21.09 4.10
N LEU A 660 -28.44 -22.12 3.25
CA LEU A 660 -27.67 -22.21 2.01
C LEU A 660 -28.57 -22.83 0.93
N ALA A 661 -28.57 -22.24 -0.26
CA ALA A 661 -29.21 -22.78 -1.45
C ALA A 661 -28.24 -22.70 -2.64
N ALA A 662 -28.33 -23.64 -3.58
CA ALA A 662 -27.44 -23.72 -4.72
C ALA A 662 -28.22 -23.96 -6.02
N ALA A 663 -27.75 -23.36 -7.11
CA ALA A 663 -28.24 -23.64 -8.45
C ALA A 663 -27.14 -23.58 -9.50
N VAL A 664 -27.34 -24.31 -10.59
CA VAL A 664 -26.54 -24.22 -11.81
C VAL A 664 -27.49 -23.91 -12.95
N VAL A 665 -27.25 -22.78 -13.61
CA VAL A 665 -28.08 -22.33 -14.73
C VAL A 665 -27.29 -22.30 -16.04
N GLY A 666 -27.76 -23.05 -17.02
CA GLY A 666 -27.25 -23.06 -18.40
C GLY A 666 -27.90 -21.99 -19.28
N SER A 667 -27.24 -21.68 -20.40
CA SER A 667 -27.78 -20.82 -21.46
C SER A 667 -27.32 -21.33 -22.83
N PRO A 668 -28.11 -21.17 -23.91
CA PRO A 668 -27.76 -21.64 -25.25
C PRO A 668 -26.44 -21.08 -25.81
N ASP A 669 -26.04 -19.87 -25.40
CA ASP A 669 -24.94 -19.11 -26.01
C ASP A 669 -23.80 -18.77 -25.03
N GLY A 670 -23.74 -19.37 -23.84
CA GLY A 670 -22.72 -19.02 -22.84
C GLY A 670 -22.42 -20.08 -21.78
N ASP A 671 -21.30 -19.90 -21.08
CA ASP A 671 -20.88 -20.75 -19.97
C ASP A 671 -21.97 -20.81 -18.87
N PRO A 672 -22.21 -21.99 -18.26
CA PRO A 672 -23.15 -22.11 -17.15
C PRO A 672 -22.71 -21.26 -15.95
N VAL A 673 -23.68 -20.86 -15.13
CA VAL A 673 -23.43 -20.07 -13.91
C VAL A 673 -23.76 -20.91 -12.70
N LEU A 674 -22.79 -21.07 -11.79
CA LEU A 674 -23.01 -21.57 -10.44
C LEU A 674 -23.47 -20.40 -9.56
N ALA A 675 -24.64 -20.56 -8.94
CA ALA A 675 -25.21 -19.62 -8.01
C ALA A 675 -25.29 -20.25 -6.62
N LEU A 676 -24.81 -19.53 -5.61
CA LEU A 676 -25.02 -19.86 -4.20
C LEU A 676 -25.77 -18.70 -3.55
N CYS A 677 -26.81 -18.99 -2.78
CA CYS A 677 -27.50 -18.01 -1.94
C CYS A 677 -27.30 -18.44 -0.50
N VAL A 678 -26.84 -17.53 0.36
CA VAL A 678 -26.50 -17.83 1.76
C VAL A 678 -27.04 -16.75 2.67
N HIS A 679 -27.49 -17.10 3.88
CA HIS A 679 -27.92 -16.08 4.84
C HIS A 679 -26.74 -15.40 5.52
N HIS A 680 -26.83 -14.10 5.76
CA HIS A 680 -25.78 -13.30 6.42
C HIS A 680 -25.53 -13.70 7.90
N LEU A 681 -26.43 -14.50 8.49
CA LEU A 681 -26.24 -15.11 9.81
C LEU A 681 -25.15 -16.19 9.80
N VAL A 682 -24.86 -16.80 8.63
CA VAL A 682 -23.87 -17.88 8.51
C VAL A 682 -22.64 -17.51 7.70
N LEU A 683 -22.70 -16.44 6.90
CA LEU A 683 -21.60 -16.00 6.05
C LEU A 683 -21.56 -14.46 5.96
N ASP A 684 -20.41 -13.88 5.67
CA ASP A 684 -20.21 -12.49 5.27
C ASP A 684 -19.28 -12.38 4.05
N GLY A 685 -19.06 -11.18 3.53
CA GLY A 685 -18.18 -10.95 2.37
C GLY A 685 -16.73 -11.41 2.60
N GLU A 686 -16.21 -11.25 3.82
CA GLU A 686 -14.86 -11.68 4.21
C GLU A 686 -14.70 -13.20 4.28
N SER A 687 -15.81 -13.93 4.42
CA SER A 687 -15.84 -15.39 4.43
C SER A 687 -15.89 -16.00 3.03
N VAL A 688 -16.16 -15.22 1.97
CA VAL A 688 -16.31 -15.76 0.61
C VAL A 688 -15.03 -16.42 0.09
N PRO A 689 -13.82 -15.85 0.24
CA PRO A 689 -12.58 -16.54 -0.16
C PRO A 689 -12.39 -17.89 0.57
N LEU A 690 -12.76 -17.96 1.85
CA LEU A 690 -12.69 -19.20 2.64
C LEU A 690 -13.71 -20.22 2.14
N LEU A 691 -14.94 -19.79 1.85
CA LEU A 691 -16.00 -20.61 1.28
C LEU A 691 -15.54 -21.24 -0.05
N VAL A 692 -14.99 -20.41 -0.95
CA VAL A 692 -14.50 -20.84 -2.27
C VAL A 692 -13.35 -21.84 -2.13
N ARG A 693 -12.39 -21.58 -1.24
CA ARG A 693 -11.27 -22.48 -0.95
C ARG A 693 -11.74 -23.83 -0.39
N GLU A 694 -12.70 -23.82 0.54
CA GLU A 694 -13.24 -25.04 1.12
C GLU A 694 -14.11 -25.82 0.12
N LEU A 695 -14.90 -25.13 -0.72
CA LEU A 695 -15.64 -25.74 -1.81
C LEU A 695 -14.70 -26.43 -2.80
N GLU A 696 -13.58 -25.80 -3.17
CA GLU A 696 -12.57 -26.37 -4.05
C GLU A 696 -11.99 -27.68 -3.47
N ARG A 697 -11.63 -27.66 -2.17
CA ARG A 697 -11.14 -28.85 -1.46
C ARG A 697 -12.17 -29.97 -1.42
N CYS A 698 -13.41 -29.65 -1.08
CA CYS A 698 -14.50 -30.63 -1.00
C CYS A 698 -14.83 -31.23 -2.37
N TYR A 699 -14.83 -30.40 -3.43
CA TYR A 699 -15.09 -30.85 -4.79
C TYR A 699 -13.99 -31.77 -5.30
N ARG A 700 -12.70 -31.43 -5.09
CA ARG A 700 -11.58 -32.30 -5.49
C ARG A 700 -11.63 -33.66 -4.78
N HIS A 701 -12.02 -33.68 -3.51
CA HIS A 701 -12.22 -34.94 -2.76
C HIS A 701 -13.39 -35.75 -3.33
N ALA A 702 -14.53 -35.11 -3.59
CA ALA A 702 -15.71 -35.76 -4.16
C ALA A 702 -15.48 -36.33 -5.57
N ALA A 703 -14.73 -35.61 -6.41
CA ALA A 703 -14.43 -36.01 -7.79
C ALA A 703 -13.38 -37.14 -7.87
N ALA A 704 -12.57 -37.35 -6.82
CA ALA A 704 -11.53 -38.39 -6.78
C ALA A 704 -11.54 -39.15 -5.43
N PRO A 705 -12.47 -40.11 -5.25
CA PRO A 705 -12.60 -40.89 -4.03
C PRO A 705 -11.31 -41.68 -3.75
N GLY A 706 -10.55 -41.29 -2.72
CA GLY A 706 -9.26 -41.90 -2.37
C GLY A 706 -8.21 -40.93 -1.81
N SER A 707 -8.41 -39.62 -2.01
CA SER A 707 -7.61 -38.59 -1.32
C SER A 707 -8.00 -38.51 0.16
N PRO A 708 -7.08 -38.27 1.10
CA PRO A 708 -7.44 -38.06 2.50
C PRO A 708 -8.43 -36.90 2.63
N PRO A 709 -9.42 -36.98 3.54
CA PRO A 709 -10.31 -35.86 3.79
C PRO A 709 -9.48 -34.66 4.26
N PRO A 710 -9.84 -33.42 3.90
CA PRO A 710 -9.11 -32.25 4.36
C PRO A 710 -9.13 -32.17 5.90
N GLU A 711 -8.05 -31.73 6.53
CA GLU A 711 -8.00 -31.58 8.00
C GLU A 711 -9.13 -30.68 8.52
N ALA A 712 -9.63 -30.95 9.73
CA ALA A 712 -10.67 -30.14 10.37
C ALA A 712 -10.06 -28.82 10.86
N GLY A 713 -10.58 -27.69 10.36
CA GLY A 713 -10.22 -26.35 10.83
C GLY A 713 -10.95 -25.95 12.11
N GLY A 714 -10.67 -24.74 12.61
CA GLY A 714 -11.41 -24.14 13.73
C GLY A 714 -12.89 -23.89 13.41
N GLN A 715 -13.74 -23.82 14.43
CA GLN A 715 -15.19 -23.65 14.28
C GLN A 715 -15.64 -22.25 14.71
N TYR A 716 -16.79 -21.79 14.20
CA TYR A 716 -17.30 -20.45 14.51
C TYR A 716 -17.54 -20.22 16.01
N ARG A 717 -17.89 -21.28 16.75
CA ARG A 717 -18.03 -21.25 18.21
C ARG A 717 -16.76 -20.76 18.93
N ASP A 718 -15.59 -21.05 18.37
CA ASP A 718 -14.29 -20.70 18.95
C ASP A 718 -14.07 -19.19 18.83
N LEU A 719 -14.47 -18.61 17.70
CA LEU A 719 -14.43 -17.16 17.46
C LEU A 719 -15.37 -16.42 18.43
N VAL A 720 -16.62 -16.90 18.55
CA VAL A 720 -17.62 -16.30 19.47
C VAL A 720 -17.16 -16.36 20.92
N ARG A 721 -16.52 -17.48 21.32
CA ARG A 721 -15.95 -17.63 22.66
C ARG A 721 -14.81 -16.65 22.91
N ALA A 722 -13.89 -16.52 21.96
CA ALA A 722 -12.75 -15.62 22.06
C ALA A 722 -13.20 -14.16 22.24
N GLN A 723 -14.25 -13.74 21.53
CA GLN A 723 -14.81 -12.39 21.68
C GLN A 723 -15.47 -12.14 23.04
N ARG A 724 -16.06 -13.18 23.65
CA ARG A 724 -16.87 -13.07 24.88
C ARG A 724 -16.12 -13.31 26.18
N THR A 725 -14.85 -13.74 26.12
CA THR A 725 -14.10 -14.16 27.30
C THR A 725 -12.73 -13.47 27.40
N GLY A 726 -12.14 -13.52 28.59
CA GLY A 726 -10.76 -13.10 28.85
C GLY A 726 -10.40 -11.72 28.28
N THR A 727 -9.34 -11.70 27.48
CA THR A 727 -8.76 -10.50 26.85
C THR A 727 -9.66 -9.89 25.77
N GLY A 728 -10.43 -10.71 25.03
CA GLY A 728 -11.33 -10.23 23.98
C GLY A 728 -12.43 -9.32 24.55
N ARG A 729 -13.07 -9.75 25.65
CA ARG A 729 -14.08 -8.93 26.33
C ARG A 729 -13.48 -7.65 26.92
N ALA A 730 -12.29 -7.73 27.52
CA ALA A 730 -11.63 -6.56 28.09
C ALA A 730 -11.26 -5.52 27.01
N ARG A 731 -10.80 -5.97 25.85
CA ARG A 731 -10.50 -5.11 24.70
C ARG A 731 -11.75 -4.44 24.14
N ALA A 732 -12.84 -5.20 23.97
CA ALA A 732 -14.12 -4.66 23.54
C ALA A 732 -14.65 -3.58 24.49
N GLU A 733 -14.49 -3.74 25.81
CA GLU A 733 -14.91 -2.73 26.79
C GLU A 733 -14.05 -1.45 26.72
N ALA A 734 -12.74 -1.59 26.50
CA ALA A 734 -11.85 -0.44 26.32
C ALA A 734 -12.21 0.36 25.05
N ASP A 735 -12.43 -0.35 23.94
CA ASP A 735 -12.88 0.26 22.68
C ASP A 735 -14.25 0.92 22.84
N LEU A 736 -15.16 0.32 23.62
CA LEU A 736 -16.48 0.88 23.90
C LEU A 736 -16.41 2.23 24.63
N ALA A 737 -15.41 2.44 25.49
CA ALA A 737 -15.19 3.73 26.15
C ALA A 737 -14.74 4.81 25.15
N TYR A 738 -13.84 4.46 24.22
CA TYR A 738 -13.46 5.35 23.12
C TYR A 738 -14.67 5.77 22.28
N TRP A 739 -15.51 4.80 21.86
CA TRP A 739 -16.68 5.11 21.04
C TRP A 739 -17.71 6.00 21.75
N GLN A 740 -17.86 5.84 23.07
CA GLN A 740 -18.73 6.72 23.87
C GLN A 740 -18.26 8.17 23.88
N GLU A 741 -16.95 8.40 23.92
CA GLU A 741 -16.34 9.72 23.84
C GLU A 741 -16.47 10.28 22.42
N HIS A 742 -16.02 9.50 21.43
CA HIS A 742 -15.90 9.92 20.03
C HIS A 742 -17.25 10.25 19.38
N LEU A 743 -18.28 9.44 19.67
CA LEU A 743 -19.63 9.64 19.14
C LEU A 743 -20.53 10.46 20.06
N ARG A 744 -19.96 11.09 21.10
CA ARG A 744 -20.71 12.03 21.91
C ARG A 744 -21.20 13.18 21.04
N ASP A 745 -22.50 13.47 21.14
CA ASP A 745 -23.20 14.48 20.36
C ASP A 745 -23.09 14.29 18.84
N ALA A 746 -22.69 13.11 18.36
CA ALA A 746 -22.65 12.81 16.94
C ALA A 746 -24.07 12.71 16.37
N PRO A 747 -24.31 13.19 15.14
CA PRO A 747 -25.60 13.03 14.49
C PRO A 747 -25.90 11.54 14.30
N ALA A 748 -27.10 11.14 14.71
CA ALA A 748 -27.51 9.74 14.66
C ALA A 748 -27.98 9.27 13.27
N ALA A 749 -28.18 10.16 12.31
CA ALA A 749 -28.57 9.81 10.94
C ALA A 749 -28.15 10.94 9.99
N LEU A 750 -28.02 10.62 8.71
CA LEU A 750 -27.78 11.64 7.69
C LEU A 750 -29.05 12.47 7.48
N ASP A 751 -28.89 13.79 7.40
CA ASP A 751 -29.99 14.71 7.16
C ASP A 751 -30.12 14.97 5.65
N LEU A 752 -30.46 13.91 4.91
CA LEU A 752 -30.81 13.99 3.51
C LEU A 752 -32.34 14.16 3.37
N PRO A 753 -32.81 14.97 2.42
CA PRO A 753 -34.24 15.15 2.18
C PRO A 753 -34.88 13.80 1.81
N ALA A 754 -35.91 13.41 2.55
CA ALA A 754 -36.72 12.25 2.20
C ALA A 754 -37.65 12.61 1.03
N PRO A 755 -37.95 11.68 0.11
CA PRO A 755 -38.89 11.94 -0.96
C PRO A 755 -40.31 12.13 -0.39
N ASP A 756 -41.11 12.99 -1.03
CA ASP A 756 -42.50 13.25 -0.64
C ASP A 756 -43.38 11.99 -0.71
N VAL A 757 -43.01 11.05 -1.58
CA VAL A 757 -43.64 9.74 -1.77
C VAL A 757 -42.54 8.69 -1.85
N ALA A 758 -42.71 7.56 -1.16
CA ALA A 758 -41.75 6.45 -1.23
C ALA A 758 -41.60 5.94 -2.66
N GLU A 759 -40.37 5.92 -3.15
CA GLU A 759 -39.99 5.42 -4.47
C GLU A 759 -39.42 3.98 -4.36
N PRO A 760 -39.31 3.23 -5.47
CA PRO A 760 -38.58 1.97 -5.46
C PRO A 760 -37.09 2.17 -5.14
N SER A 761 -36.54 1.34 -4.28
CA SER A 761 -35.09 1.24 -4.05
C SER A 761 -34.37 0.79 -5.33
N GLY A 762 -33.10 1.17 -5.47
CA GLY A 762 -32.31 0.83 -6.64
C GLY A 762 -30.81 0.95 -6.42
N THR A 763 -30.06 0.54 -7.46
CA THR A 763 -28.60 0.59 -7.50
C THR A 763 -28.16 1.31 -8.76
N LEU A 764 -27.21 2.24 -8.61
CA LEU A 764 -26.66 3.06 -9.67
C LEU A 764 -25.17 2.78 -9.82
N SER A 765 -24.69 2.55 -11.04
CA SER A 765 -23.25 2.51 -11.30
C SER A 765 -22.66 3.92 -11.25
N LEU A 766 -21.55 4.11 -10.53
CA LEU A 766 -20.80 5.36 -10.54
C LEU A 766 -20.08 5.50 -11.89
N PRO A 767 -20.21 6.63 -12.61
CA PRO A 767 -19.52 6.87 -13.88
C PRO A 767 -18.04 7.23 -13.64
N LEU A 768 -17.27 6.32 -13.05
CA LEU A 768 -15.85 6.52 -12.76
C LEU A 768 -15.03 6.56 -14.06
N ALA A 769 -14.10 7.52 -14.14
CA ALA A 769 -13.13 7.53 -15.23
C ALA A 769 -12.23 6.28 -15.15
N PRO A 770 -11.77 5.71 -16.28
CA PRO A 770 -10.89 4.54 -16.28
C PRO A 770 -9.60 4.70 -15.46
N ASP A 771 -9.14 5.94 -15.27
CA ASP A 771 -7.93 6.28 -14.51
C ASP A 771 -8.20 6.69 -13.04
N ALA A 772 -9.46 6.67 -12.58
CA ALA A 772 -9.85 7.11 -11.25
C ALA A 772 -9.13 6.33 -10.12
N ALA A 773 -9.01 5.01 -10.28
CA ALA A 773 -8.31 4.14 -9.33
C ALA A 773 -6.83 4.50 -9.23
N VAL A 774 -6.16 4.66 -10.38
CA VAL A 774 -4.74 5.04 -10.46
C VAL A 774 -4.51 6.40 -9.82
N LYS A 775 -5.41 7.37 -10.06
CA LYS A 775 -5.34 8.70 -9.44
C LYS A 775 -5.50 8.64 -7.91
N ALA A 776 -6.44 7.83 -7.41
CA ALA A 776 -6.63 7.65 -5.97
C ALA A 776 -5.42 6.98 -5.31
N GLU A 777 -4.84 5.95 -5.93
CA GLU A 777 -3.62 5.28 -5.46
C GLU A 777 -2.39 6.21 -5.47
N ALA A 778 -2.21 6.97 -6.56
CA ALA A 778 -1.12 7.92 -6.70
C ALA A 778 -1.22 9.05 -5.66
N LEU A 779 -2.44 9.56 -5.41
CA LEU A 779 -2.68 10.55 -4.37
C LEU A 779 -2.44 9.97 -2.97
N GLY A 780 -2.90 8.74 -2.73
CA GLY A 780 -2.63 7.98 -1.52
C GLY A 780 -1.14 7.93 -1.20
N SER A 781 -0.36 7.48 -2.16
CA SER A 781 1.11 7.39 -2.07
C SER A 781 1.76 8.74 -1.77
N ARG A 782 1.38 9.81 -2.50
CA ARG A 782 1.94 11.16 -2.34
C ARG A 782 1.62 11.82 -0.99
N ARG A 783 0.44 11.53 -0.42
CA ARG A 783 -0.05 12.15 0.83
C ARG A 783 0.05 11.24 2.06
N ARG A 784 0.69 10.06 1.93
CA ARG A 784 0.79 9.04 2.99
C ARG A 784 -0.59 8.62 3.52
N THR A 785 -1.52 8.37 2.61
CA THR A 785 -2.89 7.91 2.89
C THR A 785 -3.24 6.72 1.99
N THR A 786 -4.39 6.07 2.21
CA THR A 786 -4.83 4.92 1.40
C THR A 786 -5.86 5.35 0.35
N ALA A 787 -6.00 4.58 -0.74
CA ALA A 787 -7.08 4.80 -1.71
C ALA A 787 -8.47 4.74 -1.04
N PHE A 788 -8.62 3.89 -0.02
CA PHE A 788 -9.84 3.84 0.80
C PHE A 788 -10.13 5.18 1.51
N ALA A 789 -9.13 5.79 2.15
CA ALA A 789 -9.30 7.09 2.79
C ALA A 789 -9.60 8.21 1.79
N VAL A 790 -9.10 8.12 0.55
CA VAL A 790 -9.47 9.04 -0.54
C VAL A 790 -10.95 8.88 -0.91
N HIS A 791 -11.44 7.64 -1.07
CA HIS A 791 -12.85 7.37 -1.34
C HIS A 791 -13.75 7.82 -0.18
N ALA A 792 -13.34 7.56 1.07
CA ALA A 792 -14.06 8.00 2.26
C ALA A 792 -14.12 9.53 2.37
N ALA A 793 -13.03 10.23 2.07
CA ALA A 793 -13.00 11.70 2.04
C ALA A 793 -13.86 12.27 0.91
N ALA A 794 -13.86 11.62 -0.26
CA ALA A 794 -14.72 12.00 -1.38
C ALA A 794 -16.20 11.84 -1.03
N LEU A 795 -16.57 10.69 -0.44
CA LEU A 795 -17.92 10.45 0.04
C LEU A 795 -18.33 11.47 1.11
N ALA A 796 -17.49 11.72 2.10
CA ALA A 796 -17.75 12.71 3.14
C ALA A 796 -17.97 14.12 2.55
N ALA A 797 -17.14 14.53 1.58
CA ALA A 797 -17.30 15.83 0.91
C ALA A 797 -18.65 15.97 0.22
N VAL A 798 -19.08 14.93 -0.52
CA VAL A 798 -20.38 14.91 -1.21
C VAL A 798 -21.53 14.90 -0.20
N LEU A 799 -21.44 14.10 0.86
CA LEU A 799 -22.49 14.03 1.89
C LEU A 799 -22.62 15.35 2.67
N HIS A 800 -21.52 16.02 2.99
CA HIS A 800 -21.55 17.36 3.60
C HIS A 800 -22.30 18.34 2.69
N ARG A 801 -21.97 18.37 1.40
CA ARG A 801 -22.62 19.26 0.43
C ARG A 801 -24.09 18.95 0.21
N ALA A 802 -24.47 17.67 0.16
CA ALA A 802 -25.85 17.25 -0.06
C ALA A 802 -26.75 17.48 1.16
N SER A 803 -26.25 17.24 2.36
CA SER A 803 -27.00 17.44 3.61
C SER A 803 -26.97 18.89 4.10
N GLY A 804 -25.97 19.68 3.72
CA GLY A 804 -25.70 20.99 4.32
C GLY A 804 -25.17 20.91 5.76
N ALA A 805 -24.91 19.71 6.29
CA ALA A 805 -24.49 19.51 7.67
C ALA A 805 -22.96 19.63 7.80
N ALA A 806 -22.49 20.34 8.82
CA ALA A 806 -21.05 20.46 9.13
C ALA A 806 -20.48 19.24 9.89
N ASP A 807 -21.33 18.34 10.38
CA ASP A 807 -20.96 17.13 11.14
C ASP A 807 -21.85 15.99 10.62
N LEU A 808 -21.25 14.84 10.30
CA LEU A 808 -21.95 13.66 9.81
C LEU A 808 -21.22 12.37 10.19
N THR A 809 -21.91 11.25 10.09
CA THR A 809 -21.34 9.91 10.30
C THR A 809 -21.73 8.97 9.18
N PHE A 810 -20.86 8.01 8.87
CA PHE A 810 -21.17 6.88 8.01
C PHE A 810 -20.42 5.63 8.48
N GLY A 811 -20.97 4.46 8.18
CA GLY A 811 -20.46 3.16 8.60
C GLY A 811 -19.44 2.59 7.63
N VAL A 812 -18.51 1.82 8.18
CA VAL A 812 -17.56 1.00 7.42
C VAL A 812 -17.54 -0.39 8.04
N PRO A 813 -17.86 -1.46 7.28
CA PRO A 813 -17.65 -2.82 7.77
C PRO A 813 -16.16 -3.13 7.83
N VAL A 814 -15.72 -3.76 8.91
CA VAL A 814 -14.34 -4.17 9.16
C VAL A 814 -14.28 -5.60 9.66
N ALA A 815 -13.30 -6.38 9.20
CA ALA A 815 -13.10 -7.74 9.67
C ALA A 815 -12.44 -7.78 11.06
N ASP A 816 -12.99 -8.59 11.97
CA ASP A 816 -12.40 -8.88 13.29
C ASP A 816 -11.77 -10.28 13.34
N ARG A 817 -10.86 -10.57 12.40
CA ARG A 817 -10.14 -11.86 12.31
C ARG A 817 -8.72 -11.80 12.94
N ALA A 818 -8.57 -11.16 14.11
CA ALA A 818 -7.28 -11.00 14.77
C ALA A 818 -6.94 -12.22 15.67
N GLY A 819 -5.94 -13.02 15.29
CA GLY A 819 -5.38 -14.12 16.11
C GLY A 819 -5.04 -15.37 15.31
N ARG A 820 -4.05 -16.16 15.77
CA ARG A 820 -3.54 -17.37 15.07
C ARG A 820 -4.60 -18.45 14.77
N SER A 821 -5.74 -18.45 15.46
CA SER A 821 -6.84 -19.40 15.30
C SER A 821 -8.07 -18.84 14.56
N ALA A 822 -8.18 -17.52 14.35
CA ALA A 822 -9.38 -16.88 13.81
C ALA A 822 -9.37 -16.72 12.27
N GLY A 823 -8.19 -16.77 11.65
CA GLY A 823 -8.02 -16.51 10.21
C GLY A 823 -8.67 -17.53 9.27
N ASP A 824 -8.86 -18.77 9.72
CA ASP A 824 -9.34 -19.89 8.88
C ASP A 824 -10.75 -20.41 9.24
N VAL A 825 -11.49 -19.70 10.08
CA VAL A 825 -12.83 -20.11 10.54
C VAL A 825 -13.92 -19.60 9.60
N LEU A 826 -14.77 -20.49 9.08
CA LEU A 826 -15.94 -20.10 8.27
C LEU A 826 -17.04 -19.52 9.18
N GLY A 827 -17.55 -18.34 8.83
CA GLY A 827 -18.65 -17.68 9.55
C GLY A 827 -18.46 -16.15 9.65
N PRO A 828 -19.54 -15.41 9.99
CA PRO A 828 -19.53 -13.95 9.91
C PRO A 828 -18.62 -13.32 10.98
N SER A 829 -17.65 -12.55 10.52
CA SER A 829 -16.58 -11.88 11.28
C SER A 829 -16.59 -10.36 11.13
N LEU A 830 -17.51 -9.81 10.34
CA LEU A 830 -17.66 -8.37 10.19
C LEU A 830 -18.17 -7.73 11.50
N ASN A 831 -17.51 -6.65 11.89
CA ASN A 831 -18.06 -5.61 12.76
C ASN A 831 -18.23 -4.33 11.94
N THR A 832 -19.00 -3.36 12.44
CA THR A 832 -19.15 -2.04 11.79
C THR A 832 -18.52 -0.97 12.67
N VAL A 833 -17.61 -0.18 12.10
CA VAL A 833 -17.07 1.02 12.74
C VAL A 833 -17.70 2.26 12.14
N VAL A 834 -17.78 3.32 12.93
CA VAL A 834 -18.36 4.60 12.51
C VAL A 834 -17.24 5.56 12.19
N LEU A 835 -17.25 6.16 11.00
CA LEU A 835 -16.42 7.30 10.66
C LEU A 835 -17.22 8.58 10.88
N ARG A 836 -16.70 9.50 11.69
CA ARG A 836 -17.27 10.83 11.92
C ARG A 836 -16.46 11.87 11.15
N SER A 837 -17.14 12.67 10.34
CA SER A 837 -16.53 13.75 9.55
C SER A 837 -17.08 15.10 9.98
N ARG A 838 -16.18 16.05 10.24
CA ARG A 838 -16.51 17.45 10.49
C ARG A 838 -15.91 18.32 9.39
N CYS A 839 -16.73 19.20 8.82
CA CYS A 839 -16.36 20.05 7.70
C CYS A 839 -16.85 21.47 7.94
N ALA A 840 -15.96 22.34 8.41
CA ALA A 840 -16.23 23.77 8.56
C ALA A 840 -16.28 24.45 7.17
N PRO A 841 -16.87 25.66 7.04
CA PRO A 841 -16.94 26.40 5.77
C PRO A 841 -15.59 26.55 5.04
N GLU A 842 -14.51 26.71 5.80
CA GLU A 842 -13.13 26.89 5.35
C GLU A 842 -12.36 25.59 5.09
N THR A 843 -12.91 24.43 5.46
CA THR A 843 -12.25 23.13 5.30
C THR A 843 -11.97 22.84 3.82
N THR A 844 -10.70 22.62 3.48
CA THR A 844 -10.30 22.22 2.13
C THR A 844 -10.41 20.71 1.93
N PHE A 845 -10.42 20.25 0.68
CA PHE A 845 -10.35 18.81 0.38
C PHE A 845 -9.06 18.17 0.92
N GLY A 846 -7.95 18.92 0.98
CA GLY A 846 -6.70 18.46 1.58
C GLY A 846 -6.82 18.26 3.09
N ASP A 847 -7.44 19.20 3.79
CA ASP A 847 -7.69 19.09 5.24
C ASP A 847 -8.63 17.93 5.55
N LEU A 848 -9.72 17.81 4.77
CA LEU A 848 -10.69 16.72 4.91
C LEU A 848 -10.02 15.35 4.69
N LEU A 849 -9.14 15.22 3.68
CA LEU A 849 -8.39 13.99 3.44
C LEU A 849 -7.43 13.66 4.59
N GLY A 850 -6.76 14.67 5.15
CA GLY A 850 -5.89 14.51 6.32
C GLY A 850 -6.67 14.03 7.54
N ALA A 851 -7.78 14.69 7.86
CA ALA A 851 -8.66 14.31 8.97
C ALA A 851 -9.27 12.91 8.77
N MET A 852 -9.72 12.60 7.54
CA MET A 852 -10.30 11.30 7.23
C MET A 852 -9.27 10.16 7.35
N ARG A 853 -8.01 10.39 6.97
CA ARG A 853 -6.94 9.41 7.20
C ARG A 853 -6.83 9.06 8.68
N ASP A 854 -6.78 10.07 9.55
CA ASP A 854 -6.62 9.87 10.99
C ASP A 854 -7.88 9.23 11.61
N GLU A 855 -9.06 9.64 11.15
CA GLU A 855 -10.35 9.05 11.53
C GLU A 855 -10.44 7.56 11.19
N VAL A 856 -10.06 7.17 9.97
CA VAL A 856 -10.02 5.76 9.54
C VAL A 856 -9.08 4.95 10.44
N LEU A 857 -7.88 5.48 10.74
CA LEU A 857 -6.93 4.79 11.61
C LEU A 857 -7.48 4.60 13.01
N ASN A 858 -8.04 5.64 13.62
CA ASN A 858 -8.60 5.59 14.97
C ASN A 858 -9.80 4.63 15.04
N ALA A 859 -10.70 4.67 14.05
CA ALA A 859 -11.84 3.78 13.98
C ALA A 859 -11.42 2.31 13.87
N PHE A 860 -10.39 2.02 13.07
CA PHE A 860 -9.89 0.65 12.88
C PHE A 860 -9.14 0.15 14.12
N GLU A 861 -8.47 1.01 14.88
CA GLU A 861 -7.79 0.65 16.13
C GLU A 861 -8.78 0.17 17.21
N HIS A 862 -9.97 0.78 17.26
CA HIS A 862 -11.02 0.48 18.24
C HIS A 862 -12.14 -0.43 17.69
N ARG A 863 -11.81 -1.26 16.69
CA ARG A 863 -12.80 -2.09 15.97
C ARG A 863 -13.37 -3.25 16.76
N HIS A 864 -12.92 -3.52 17.99
CA HIS A 864 -13.30 -4.72 18.74
C HIS A 864 -14.56 -4.52 19.58
N ALA A 865 -15.00 -3.28 19.80
CA ALA A 865 -16.30 -3.01 20.41
C ALA A 865 -17.42 -3.36 19.42
N PRO A 866 -18.34 -4.29 19.76
CA PRO A 866 -19.49 -4.58 18.91
C PRO A 866 -20.33 -3.32 18.69
N PHE A 867 -20.65 -3.02 17.43
CA PHE A 867 -21.42 -1.83 17.06
C PHE A 867 -22.74 -1.70 17.84
N GLU A 868 -23.40 -2.82 18.10
CA GLU A 868 -24.66 -2.89 18.85
C GLU A 868 -24.50 -2.46 20.30
N GLU A 869 -23.36 -2.78 20.93
CA GLU A 869 -23.04 -2.33 22.28
C GLU A 869 -22.78 -0.82 22.29
N VAL A 870 -22.10 -0.29 21.27
CA VAL A 870 -21.88 1.16 21.09
C VAL A 870 -23.23 1.90 21.01
N VAL A 871 -24.12 1.47 20.11
CA VAL A 871 -25.47 2.06 19.96
C VAL A 871 -26.31 1.87 21.23
N GLY A 872 -26.26 0.69 21.84
CA GLY A 872 -27.00 0.38 23.06
C GLY A 872 -26.59 1.23 24.26
N ARG A 873 -25.31 1.61 24.32
CA ARG A 873 -24.74 2.46 25.39
C ARG A 873 -25.02 3.94 25.17
N LEU A 874 -24.86 4.43 23.94
CA LEU A 874 -25.12 5.82 23.57
C LEU A 874 -26.61 6.17 23.52
N ARG A 875 -27.47 5.18 23.24
CA ARG A 875 -28.93 5.34 23.11
C ARG A 875 -29.31 6.54 22.23
N PRO A 876 -28.79 6.63 21.00
CA PRO A 876 -29.11 7.74 20.11
C PRO A 876 -30.62 7.81 19.82
N ARG A 877 -31.10 9.01 19.51
CA ARG A 877 -32.50 9.23 19.16
C ARG A 877 -32.82 8.50 17.85
N ARG A 878 -33.64 7.44 17.93
CA ARG A 878 -34.01 6.63 16.76
C ARG A 878 -34.98 7.39 15.86
N ARG A 879 -34.73 7.34 14.54
CA ARG A 879 -35.68 7.75 13.50
C ARG A 879 -36.21 6.48 12.80
N PRO A 880 -37.52 6.33 12.57
CA PRO A 880 -38.05 5.19 11.82
C PRO A 880 -37.40 5.08 10.44
N GLY A 881 -37.02 3.86 10.03
CA GLY A 881 -36.42 3.60 8.73
C GLY A 881 -34.97 4.08 8.53
N ARG A 882 -34.29 4.54 9.60
CA ARG A 882 -32.91 5.05 9.56
C ARG A 882 -32.02 4.29 10.54
N ALA A 883 -30.86 3.81 10.07
CA ALA A 883 -29.90 3.12 10.92
C ALA A 883 -29.06 4.15 11.71
N PRO A 884 -29.00 4.07 13.05
CA PRO A 884 -28.22 5.03 13.84
C PRO A 884 -26.74 5.03 13.44
N TYR A 885 -26.16 6.21 13.17
CA TYR A 885 -24.78 6.46 12.75
C TYR A 885 -24.34 5.89 11.40
N VAL A 886 -24.97 4.81 10.92
CA VAL A 886 -24.59 4.04 9.73
C VAL A 886 -25.66 4.09 8.65
N ASP A 887 -26.40 5.20 8.57
CA ASP A 887 -27.43 5.44 7.55
C ASP A 887 -26.85 5.48 6.12
N CYS A 888 -25.55 5.78 6.01
CA CYS A 888 -24.74 5.50 4.84
C CYS A 888 -23.62 4.52 5.21
N VAL A 889 -23.33 3.57 4.32
CA VAL A 889 -22.24 2.61 4.47
C VAL A 889 -21.29 2.69 3.27
N LEU A 890 -19.99 2.65 3.53
CA LEU A 890 -18.93 2.58 2.53
C LEU A 890 -18.25 1.21 2.56
N ASN A 891 -18.37 0.47 1.47
CA ASN A 891 -17.74 -0.84 1.26
C ASN A 891 -16.57 -0.73 0.28
N ASN A 892 -15.55 -1.55 0.51
CA ASN A 892 -14.45 -1.75 -0.44
C ASN A 892 -14.19 -3.25 -0.57
N VAL A 893 -14.42 -3.81 -1.76
CA VAL A 893 -14.41 -5.25 -2.01
C VAL A 893 -13.33 -5.58 -3.03
N SER A 894 -12.49 -6.57 -2.71
CA SER A 894 -11.56 -7.18 -3.67
C SER A 894 -12.08 -8.56 -4.06
N MET A 895 -12.31 -8.78 -5.36
CA MET A 895 -12.81 -10.06 -5.87
C MET A 895 -11.69 -10.98 -6.40
N ALA A 896 -10.42 -10.57 -6.28
CA ALA A 896 -9.28 -11.31 -6.82
C ALA A 896 -9.21 -12.76 -6.31
N ASP A 897 -9.59 -12.98 -5.04
CA ASP A 897 -9.49 -14.28 -4.36
C ASP A 897 -10.79 -15.10 -4.40
N TRP A 898 -11.76 -14.70 -5.23
CA TRP A 898 -13.07 -15.38 -5.33
C TRP A 898 -13.12 -16.42 -6.46
N SER A 899 -11.98 -16.71 -7.11
CA SER A 899 -11.89 -17.76 -8.13
C SER A 899 -11.45 -19.10 -7.53
N ALA A 900 -11.95 -20.21 -8.08
CA ALA A 900 -11.56 -21.57 -7.67
C ALA A 900 -11.23 -22.44 -8.89
N ASP A 901 -10.26 -23.34 -8.71
CA ASP A 901 -9.91 -24.37 -9.68
C ASP A 901 -10.41 -25.74 -9.20
N LEU A 902 -11.51 -26.18 -9.78
CA LEU A 902 -12.14 -27.47 -9.49
C LEU A 902 -11.49 -28.63 -10.28
N GLY A 903 -10.40 -28.37 -11.01
CA GLY A 903 -9.69 -29.32 -11.87
C GLY A 903 -10.32 -29.46 -13.25
N SER A 904 -11.57 -29.93 -13.33
CA SER A 904 -12.30 -30.07 -14.61
C SER A 904 -13.08 -28.81 -15.01
N ALA A 905 -13.33 -27.92 -14.04
CA ALA A 905 -13.99 -26.64 -14.21
C ALA A 905 -13.27 -25.57 -13.41
N ARG A 906 -13.38 -24.32 -13.86
CA ARG A 906 -12.88 -23.14 -13.17
C ARG A 906 -14.04 -22.19 -12.87
N LEU A 907 -14.15 -21.79 -11.61
CA LEU A 907 -15.10 -20.78 -11.17
C LEU A 907 -14.49 -19.39 -11.34
N VAL A 908 -15.16 -18.52 -12.09
CA VAL A 908 -14.76 -17.13 -12.31
C VAL A 908 -15.88 -16.23 -11.80
N PRO A 909 -15.62 -15.34 -10.82
CA PRO A 909 -16.67 -14.54 -10.19
C PRO A 909 -17.39 -13.64 -11.22
N LEU A 910 -18.70 -13.50 -11.07
CA LEU A 910 -19.52 -12.65 -11.91
C LEU A 910 -19.66 -11.26 -11.25
N GLU A 911 -18.97 -10.26 -11.80
CA GLU A 911 -18.80 -8.95 -11.16
C GLU A 911 -20.10 -8.13 -11.05
N ALA A 912 -21.05 -8.32 -11.99
CA ALA A 912 -22.17 -7.38 -12.21
C ALA A 912 -23.41 -7.55 -11.31
N MET A 913 -23.45 -8.53 -10.39
CA MET A 913 -24.67 -8.83 -9.60
C MET A 913 -24.50 -8.77 -8.08
N HIS A 914 -23.31 -8.44 -7.56
CA HIS A 914 -23.12 -8.24 -6.12
C HIS A 914 -23.65 -6.89 -5.63
N SER A 915 -24.05 -5.98 -6.54
CA SER A 915 -24.53 -4.64 -6.24
C SER A 915 -26.05 -4.55 -6.06
N ASP A 916 -26.77 -5.68 -6.18
CA ASP A 916 -28.21 -5.78 -5.93
C ASP A 916 -28.54 -6.13 -4.47
N GLU A 917 -27.63 -5.87 -3.52
CA GLU A 917 -28.05 -5.81 -2.13
C GLU A 917 -29.16 -4.76 -2.03
N ALA A 918 -30.41 -5.20 -1.93
CA ALA A 918 -31.55 -4.36 -1.64
C ALA A 918 -31.13 -3.42 -0.51
N ALA A 919 -31.15 -2.12 -0.76
CA ALA A 919 -30.50 -1.13 0.09
C ALA A 919 -30.92 -1.32 1.56
N LYS A 920 -30.05 -1.94 2.36
CA LYS A 920 -30.29 -2.26 3.78
C LYS A 920 -30.27 -0.97 4.59
N PHE A 921 -29.39 -0.06 4.18
CA PHE A 921 -29.18 1.28 4.71
C PHE A 921 -29.76 2.33 3.77
N GLY A 922 -29.87 3.59 4.23
CA GLY A 922 -30.33 4.67 3.38
C GLY A 922 -29.51 4.81 2.09
N LEU A 923 -28.19 4.73 2.23
CA LEU A 923 -27.22 4.70 1.13
C LEU A 923 -26.16 3.61 1.38
N THR A 924 -25.72 2.93 0.33
CA THR A 924 -24.56 2.03 0.38
C THR A 924 -23.70 2.26 -0.84
N VAL A 925 -22.47 2.72 -0.63
CA VAL A 925 -21.49 2.95 -1.68
C VAL A 925 -20.47 1.82 -1.64
N THR A 926 -20.33 1.09 -2.74
CA THR A 926 -19.40 -0.04 -2.84
C THR A 926 -18.39 0.23 -3.94
N PHE A 927 -17.11 0.18 -3.60
CA PHE A 927 -16.02 0.11 -4.57
C PHE A 927 -15.56 -1.33 -4.72
N THR A 928 -15.63 -1.87 -5.93
CA THR A 928 -15.22 -3.24 -6.24
C THR A 928 -13.98 -3.19 -7.13
N ARG A 929 -12.88 -3.81 -6.69
CA ARG A 929 -11.66 -3.96 -7.47
C ARG A 929 -11.69 -5.32 -8.20
N GLY A 930 -11.80 -5.25 -9.53
CA GLY A 930 -11.77 -6.40 -10.43
C GLY A 930 -10.56 -6.39 -11.36
N ALA A 931 -10.53 -7.33 -12.30
CA ALA A 931 -9.46 -7.43 -13.29
C ALA A 931 -9.45 -6.24 -14.27
N ASP A 932 -10.62 -5.66 -14.53
CA ASP A 932 -10.84 -4.58 -15.49
C ASP A 932 -10.74 -3.17 -14.87
N GLY A 933 -10.41 -3.07 -13.57
CA GLY A 933 -10.25 -1.81 -12.84
C GLY A 933 -11.09 -1.72 -11.56
N THR A 934 -11.30 -0.50 -11.06
CA THR A 934 -12.21 -0.24 -9.93
C THR A 934 -13.57 0.19 -10.45
N ARG A 935 -14.60 -0.56 -10.10
CA ARG A 935 -16.00 -0.21 -10.30
C ARG A 935 -16.55 0.42 -9.01
N GLY A 936 -17.45 1.38 -9.15
CA GLY A 936 -18.21 1.92 -8.03
C GLY A 936 -19.71 1.74 -8.27
N ASP A 937 -20.45 1.38 -7.23
CA ASP A 937 -21.90 1.27 -7.25
C ASP A 937 -22.49 1.99 -6.02
N LEU A 938 -23.64 2.66 -6.19
CA LEU A 938 -24.40 3.33 -5.14
C LEU A 938 -25.80 2.71 -5.08
N ALA A 939 -26.08 1.95 -4.03
CA ALA A 939 -27.41 1.46 -3.70
C ALA A 939 -28.13 2.46 -2.78
N PHE A 940 -29.42 2.68 -3.01
CA PHE A 940 -30.24 3.61 -2.23
C PHE A 940 -31.61 3.03 -1.91
N ARG A 941 -32.13 3.44 -0.75
CA ARG A 941 -33.50 3.15 -0.33
C ARG A 941 -34.45 4.23 -0.84
N GLY A 942 -35.40 3.87 -1.71
CA GLY A 942 -36.32 4.83 -2.31
C GLY A 942 -37.36 5.42 -1.34
N ASP A 943 -37.52 4.84 -0.15
CA ASP A 943 -38.30 5.41 0.97
C ASP A 943 -37.46 6.37 1.87
N VAL A 944 -36.15 6.44 1.65
CA VAL A 944 -35.19 7.21 2.44
C VAL A 944 -34.59 8.36 1.64
N VAL A 945 -34.17 8.08 0.40
CA VAL A 945 -33.52 9.00 -0.54
C VAL A 945 -34.25 8.86 -1.88
N GLY A 946 -34.69 9.98 -2.47
CA GLY A 946 -35.34 9.95 -3.79
C GLY A 946 -34.35 9.54 -4.89
N ALA A 947 -34.83 8.89 -5.96
CA ALA A 947 -33.97 8.41 -7.04
C ALA A 947 -33.20 9.57 -7.70
N ALA A 948 -33.82 10.75 -7.84
CA ALA A 948 -33.16 11.93 -8.40
C ALA A 948 -31.95 12.38 -7.55
N ASP A 949 -32.08 12.38 -6.22
CA ASP A 949 -31.00 12.73 -5.30
C ASP A 949 -29.90 11.68 -5.31
N ALA A 950 -30.25 10.39 -5.38
CA ALA A 950 -29.29 9.30 -5.50
C ALA A 950 -28.45 9.40 -6.79
N HIS A 951 -29.06 9.76 -7.93
CA HIS A 951 -28.33 10.01 -9.18
C HIS A 951 -27.40 11.22 -9.05
N ALA A 952 -27.88 12.32 -8.46
CA ALA A 952 -27.06 13.50 -8.25
C ALA A 952 -25.84 13.20 -7.34
N LEU A 953 -26.04 12.42 -6.29
CA LEU A 953 -24.96 11.95 -5.41
C LEU A 953 -23.95 11.06 -6.16
N ALA A 954 -24.43 10.13 -7.00
CA ALA A 954 -23.58 9.24 -7.79
C ALA A 954 -22.70 10.00 -8.79
N ASP A 955 -23.29 10.92 -9.55
CA ASP A 955 -22.59 11.77 -10.51
C ASP A 955 -21.57 12.67 -9.81
N GLU A 956 -21.96 13.27 -8.70
CA GLU A 956 -21.08 14.15 -7.92
C GLU A 956 -19.90 13.39 -7.32
N LEU A 957 -20.13 12.21 -6.75
CA LEU A 957 -19.10 11.36 -6.18
C LEU A 957 -18.08 10.95 -7.24
N ALA A 958 -18.53 10.51 -8.42
CA ALA A 958 -17.63 10.19 -9.51
C ALA A 958 -16.83 11.41 -9.99
N ALA A 959 -17.46 12.58 -10.08
CA ALA A 959 -16.80 13.83 -10.48
C ALA A 959 -15.79 14.36 -9.46
N VAL A 960 -16.02 14.13 -8.16
CA VAL A 960 -15.09 14.47 -7.07
C VAL A 960 -13.90 13.51 -7.11
N ILE A 961 -14.13 12.20 -7.19
CA ILE A 961 -13.05 11.20 -7.25
C ILE A 961 -12.14 11.44 -8.47
N GLY A 962 -12.72 11.65 -9.65
CA GLY A 962 -11.94 11.85 -10.88
C GLY A 962 -11.07 13.12 -10.89
N ARG A 963 -11.38 14.11 -10.05
CA ARG A 963 -10.68 15.40 -9.96
C ARG A 963 -10.04 15.66 -8.61
N PHE A 964 -10.08 14.70 -7.69
CA PHE A 964 -9.64 14.87 -6.31
C PHE A 964 -8.26 15.51 -6.17
N PRO A 965 -7.22 15.12 -6.95
CA PRO A 965 -5.91 15.76 -6.87
C PRO A 965 -5.91 17.27 -7.15
N GLY A 966 -6.80 17.73 -8.05
CA GLY A 966 -6.94 19.16 -8.38
C GLY A 966 -7.88 19.94 -7.46
N LEU A 967 -8.55 19.27 -6.52
CA LEU A 967 -9.47 19.89 -5.57
C LEU A 967 -8.82 20.19 -4.22
N LEU A 968 -7.60 19.71 -3.96
CA LEU A 968 -6.98 19.70 -2.63
C LEU A 968 -6.95 21.06 -1.92
N THR A 969 -6.72 22.15 -2.65
CA THR A 969 -6.65 23.51 -2.08
C THR A 969 -8.00 24.22 -2.08
N ARG A 970 -9.04 23.63 -2.68
CA ARG A 970 -10.38 24.21 -2.73
C ARG A 970 -11.16 23.85 -1.47
N THR A 971 -12.03 24.76 -1.05
CA THR A 971 -12.97 24.47 0.04
C THR A 971 -14.04 23.50 -0.44
N VAL A 972 -14.44 22.60 0.47
CA VAL A 972 -15.47 21.58 0.21
C VAL A 972 -16.79 22.24 -0.21
N TRP A 973 -17.18 23.32 0.47
CA TRP A 973 -18.48 23.97 0.28
C TRP A 973 -18.62 24.80 -1.01
N ASN A 974 -17.55 25.44 -1.49
CA ASN A 974 -17.62 26.35 -2.65
C ASN A 974 -17.32 25.69 -4.00
N SER A 975 -17.03 24.40 -4.02
CA SER A 975 -16.61 23.66 -5.22
C SER A 975 -17.76 22.86 -5.84
N ARG A 976 -18.69 23.51 -6.56
CA ARG A 976 -19.68 22.78 -7.37
C ARG A 976 -19.07 22.27 -8.69
N PRO A 977 -19.26 20.99 -9.06
CA PRO A 977 -18.99 20.49 -10.41
C PRO A 977 -19.93 21.16 -11.40
N GLY A 978 -19.48 22.19 -12.13
CA GLY A 978 -20.29 22.77 -13.21
C GLY A 978 -19.89 24.16 -13.70
N ALA A 979 -19.14 24.93 -12.93
CA ALA A 979 -18.68 26.25 -13.37
C ALA A 979 -17.27 26.18 -13.96
N ALA A 980 -17.17 25.79 -15.23
CA ALA A 980 -16.03 26.13 -16.07
C ALA A 980 -16.52 27.12 -17.13
N GLY A 981 -16.21 28.41 -16.96
CA GLY A 981 -16.19 29.40 -18.04
C GLY A 981 -17.05 30.67 -17.86
N SER A 982 -16.60 31.62 -17.03
CA SER A 982 -16.50 33.03 -17.44
C SER A 982 -15.84 33.90 -16.35
N GLY A 983 -14.64 34.38 -16.66
CA GLY A 983 -14.11 35.73 -16.33
C GLY A 983 -13.93 36.15 -14.87
N ASP A 984 -12.72 36.63 -14.58
CA ASP A 984 -12.43 37.60 -13.51
C ASP A 984 -13.57 38.60 -13.26
N ALA A 985 -13.95 38.81 -11.99
CA ALA A 985 -14.08 40.13 -11.38
C ALA A 985 -14.55 40.05 -9.91
N ASP A 986 -13.80 40.76 -9.07
CA ASP A 986 -14.19 41.47 -7.85
C ASP A 986 -14.58 40.73 -6.57
N ALA A 987 -13.76 41.04 -5.56
CA ALA A 987 -14.09 41.04 -4.16
C ALA A 987 -15.28 41.98 -3.86
N ALA A 988 -16.27 41.46 -3.14
CA ALA A 988 -17.17 42.29 -2.34
C ALA A 988 -17.55 41.55 -1.04
N ALA A 989 -17.49 42.32 0.04
CA ALA A 989 -17.69 41.96 1.45
C ALA A 989 -19.06 41.30 1.76
N PRO A 990 -19.24 40.66 2.93
CA PRO A 990 -20.43 39.88 3.23
C PRO A 990 -21.64 40.79 3.49
N THR A 991 -22.76 40.48 2.85
CA THR A 991 -24.07 41.05 3.21
C THR A 991 -24.99 39.95 3.73
N ASP A 992 -25.64 40.28 4.84
CA ASP A 992 -26.56 39.52 5.69
C ASP A 992 -27.57 38.61 4.95
N PRO A 993 -28.00 37.46 5.52
CA PRO A 993 -29.02 36.62 4.90
C PRO A 993 -30.42 37.01 5.40
N THR A 994 -31.25 37.52 4.50
CA THR A 994 -32.69 37.22 4.43
C THR A 994 -33.24 37.75 3.10
N PRO A 995 -34.09 36.99 2.38
CA PRO A 995 -35.52 37.16 2.66
C PRO A 995 -36.42 35.92 2.47
N SER A 996 -37.48 35.98 3.26
CA SER A 996 -38.81 35.38 3.19
C SER A 996 -39.39 34.96 1.83
N LEU A 997 -40.01 33.78 1.84
CA LEU A 997 -40.97 33.21 0.87
C LEU A 997 -42.16 34.15 0.56
N PRO A 998 -42.67 34.20 -0.68
CA PRO A 998 -43.99 34.77 -0.96
C PRO A 998 -45.09 33.69 -0.83
N ALA A 999 -46.11 34.04 -0.05
CA ALA A 999 -47.36 33.29 0.06
C ALA A 999 -48.06 33.15 -1.30
N ARG A 1000 -48.53 31.94 -1.63
CA ARG A 1000 -49.50 31.71 -2.70
C ARG A 1000 -50.91 31.72 -2.13
N SER A 1001 -51.65 32.76 -2.49
CA SER A 1001 -53.11 32.82 -2.45
C SER A 1001 -53.70 32.00 -3.61
N THR A 1002 -54.62 31.10 -3.25
CA THR A 1002 -55.85 30.70 -3.97
C THR A 1002 -56.00 31.06 -5.46
N GLU A 1003 -56.06 30.05 -6.32
CA GLU A 1003 -57.26 29.58 -7.03
C GLU A 1003 -57.06 28.16 -7.58
#